data_AF-A0A0F5HN27-F1
#
_entry.id   AF-A0A0F5HN27-F1
#
_cell.length_a   1.000
_cell.length_b   1.000
_cell.length_c   1.000
_cell.angle_alpha   90.00
_cell.angle_beta   90.00
_cell.angle_gamma   90.00
#
_symmetry.space_group_name_H-M   'P 1'
#
loop_
_entity.id
_entity.type
_entity.pdbx_description
1 polymer ?
#
loop_
_entity_poly.entity_id
_entity_poly.type
_entity_poly.pdbx_seq_one_letter_code
_entity_poly.pdbx_strand_id
1 'polypeptide(L)'
;MLSVTNLNGITEPLTNIQGAEIEEEVNGGFTLSFASFFDNNPGYELLEEESVVELDGHEFTVKHMTEENGWKEIVAEHVYFSLIDSWQPETFGGARTIEELAPFILDGTGWTWEVESGIPAAFVPNFGDDNRLSLSQTACEAFECEVKILPGRHLRYAKEIGQDRDGQLRIGHNIVTLRRTIDTTKLVTVGRGHGANGLKVEWRSPNIAIYGERYGEPIVDERFTVADHLREKVRQETQDVPETTIELTIAEIRKAGYENPIELGDWIWLIDEDKDLIIHVRVAKIKRFPFENKSPVITLSNVEKKASDILTEVRVEIDENMRQHRSRIDQTNERITLEVQRLDGEFIEAYSLIELTAEQIRSEVVEYNKQLENGISDNTSSITQLANEITSRVTMTAFEQGLQKNLNDANTYADQREAAANEYTDGRLVMVDERLTSAESSITQLANSITLKVDQTVYENGILNAQTYAELEAAEAEKNAKAYAETQANNARDAAQDYADGLKASINSDINNVKQSITDLEGTINSSFKDGVIQESEARAIEKYINSLAAEKADLDGRYNTIYSNIELTGASKTDLATAKASYDSAYTTLINSINIAIADGKTNSTEKADVDAKFKSYQTAISILAQRLDEAIDAIAQVKADAAEFDANQYTDSQMTIVNGEISDVSGRITSLNEYIDGSFKDGVISTAEREALSSHIQQLNNEKAGLDSQYTAIYSDTQLTGTEKTSLASAKTAYDTSHASLIDAINTAIVDNTVTTEEKMAVDNAFAFYRTALGTLQQRFEEAVKVIAQAKADAAEDAANSYTNGITSPMVTRITEAESSIIQLSNEISSKVSEDVYLTDQVVLQGNIDDLESTASSLAFRVSSAESEIKQQASQISSKVSYTDFNGNEVMSRINQTATTIKMDAQKIEMTGITEVANQLHIGGRGTWGDKSLIFSNDSGIDSWNSRSMSLVALGGNIHTECNEFRFDSYFPGSAAVLNIGTAADVIWGKHAPPAPSYVASAGNADRLDGYHASYFSVSGHNHDSRYSRIGHSHYGDYVRDYFGQYLDLYIDNATNRLVVRRNGSIVGSVALT
;
A
#
# COMPACT_ATOMS: atom_id res chain seq x y z
N MET A 1 12.81 -24.12 34.19
CA MET A 1 13.55 -22.84 34.10
C MET A 1 13.79 -22.61 32.64
N LEU A 2 13.53 -21.41 32.12
CA LEU A 2 13.74 -21.10 30.71
C LEU A 2 15.18 -20.60 30.52
N SER A 3 15.88 -21.09 29.51
CA SER A 3 17.23 -20.61 29.15
C SER A 3 17.31 -20.35 27.65
N VAL A 4 18.17 -19.41 27.27
CA VAL A 4 18.44 -19.08 25.87
C VAL A 4 19.91 -19.31 25.56
N THR A 5 20.17 -19.86 24.38
CA THR A 5 21.49 -20.06 23.81
C THR A 5 21.58 -19.31 22.50
N ASN A 6 22.50 -18.36 22.40
CA ASN A 6 22.72 -17.62 21.16
C ASN A 6 23.54 -18.43 20.14
N LEU A 7 23.70 -17.90 18.92
CA LEU A 7 24.47 -18.55 17.85
C LEU A 7 25.96 -18.80 18.18
N ASN A 8 26.51 -18.11 19.18
CA ASN A 8 27.88 -18.32 19.66
C ASN A 8 27.98 -19.44 20.72
N GLY A 9 26.88 -20.10 21.07
CA GLY A 9 26.81 -21.18 22.06
C GLY A 9 26.89 -20.69 23.50
N ILE A 10 26.63 -19.41 23.77
CA ILE A 10 26.55 -18.86 25.13
C ILE A 10 25.13 -19.06 25.64
N THR A 11 24.99 -19.72 26.79
CA THR A 11 23.69 -20.01 27.42
C THR A 11 23.52 -19.19 28.70
N GLU A 12 22.39 -18.49 28.82
CA GLU A 12 21.99 -17.75 30.03
C GLU A 12 20.51 -18.02 30.37
N PRO A 13 20.11 -17.91 31.65
CA PRO A 13 18.72 -18.06 32.05
C PRO A 13 17.88 -16.84 31.66
N LEU A 14 16.64 -17.08 31.23
CA LEU A 14 15.61 -16.07 31.05
C LEU A 14 14.77 -15.98 32.33
N THR A 15 14.93 -14.89 33.08
CA THR A 15 14.39 -14.75 34.44
C THR A 15 13.23 -13.77 34.56
N ASN A 16 13.04 -12.87 33.59
CA ASN A 16 11.94 -11.90 33.58
C ASN A 16 11.09 -12.06 32.31
N ILE A 17 10.21 -13.06 32.32
CA ILE A 17 9.29 -13.39 31.23
C ILE A 17 7.83 -13.34 31.69
N GLN A 18 6.91 -13.06 30.77
CA GLN A 18 5.46 -13.08 31.00
C GLN A 18 4.73 -13.71 29.82
N GLY A 19 3.51 -14.21 30.05
CA GLY A 19 2.65 -14.72 28.98
C GLY A 19 3.25 -15.92 28.25
N ALA A 20 4.02 -16.75 28.96
CA ALA A 20 4.68 -17.89 28.35
C ALA A 20 3.68 -19.02 28.07
N GLU A 21 3.57 -19.39 26.80
CA GLU A 21 2.58 -20.32 26.28
C GLU A 21 3.27 -21.36 25.40
N ILE A 22 2.92 -22.64 25.61
CA ILE A 22 3.34 -23.74 24.74
C ILE A 22 2.10 -24.24 24.01
N GLU A 23 2.17 -24.33 22.69
CA GLU A 23 1.13 -24.94 21.87
C GLU A 23 1.69 -26.15 21.13
N GLU A 24 1.05 -27.31 21.29
CA GLU A 24 1.43 -28.57 20.67
C GLU A 24 0.22 -29.16 19.96
N GLU A 25 0.36 -29.49 18.67
CA GLU A 25 -0.71 -30.04 17.82
C GLU A 25 -0.34 -31.45 17.29
N VAL A 26 -1.34 -32.33 17.15
CA VAL A 26 -1.15 -33.66 16.52
C VAL A 26 -0.70 -33.46 15.07
N ASN A 27 0.47 -33.98 14.72
CA ASN A 27 1.10 -33.83 13.40
C ASN A 27 1.27 -32.37 12.91
N GLY A 28 1.08 -31.39 13.80
CA GLY A 28 1.09 -29.96 13.48
C GLY A 28 2.17 -29.19 14.22
N GLY A 29 1.91 -27.91 14.49
CA GLY A 29 2.88 -27.02 15.12
C GLY A 29 3.24 -27.42 16.56
N PHE A 30 4.49 -27.17 16.94
CA PHE A 30 4.95 -27.21 18.32
C PHE A 30 5.74 -25.94 18.61
N THR A 31 5.11 -25.00 19.30
CA THR A 31 5.63 -23.63 19.47
C THR A 31 5.67 -23.21 20.93
N LEU A 32 6.57 -22.27 21.21
CA LEU A 32 6.71 -21.57 22.49
C LEU A 32 6.66 -20.06 22.21
N SER A 33 5.73 -19.36 22.84
CA SER A 33 5.64 -17.90 22.80
C SER A 33 5.75 -17.30 24.19
N PHE A 34 6.36 -16.11 24.30
CA PHE A 34 6.46 -15.36 25.56
C PHE A 34 6.93 -13.92 25.31
N ALA A 35 6.64 -13.04 26.27
CA ALA A 35 7.29 -11.72 26.36
C ALA A 35 8.47 -11.78 27.34
N SER A 36 9.59 -11.17 26.98
CA SER A 36 10.82 -11.07 27.76
C SER A 36 11.13 -9.60 28.03
N PHE A 37 11.50 -9.25 29.26
CA PHE A 37 11.77 -7.85 29.67
C PHE A 37 13.23 -7.67 30.06
N PHE A 38 13.83 -6.51 29.75
CA PHE A 38 15.25 -6.23 29.98
C PHE A 38 15.66 -6.29 31.46
N ASP A 39 14.82 -5.80 32.36
CA ASP A 39 15.15 -5.65 33.78
C ASP A 39 15.41 -7.00 34.46
N ASN A 40 16.59 -7.14 35.08
CA ASN A 40 17.02 -8.36 35.81
C ASN A 40 16.89 -9.65 34.99
N ASN A 41 17.24 -9.60 33.70
CA ASN A 41 17.12 -10.72 32.78
C ASN A 41 18.43 -11.00 32.03
N PRO A 42 19.32 -11.86 32.56
CA PRO A 42 20.66 -12.12 31.99
C PRO A 42 20.63 -12.59 30.53
N GLY A 43 19.63 -13.38 30.15
CA GLY A 43 19.46 -13.88 28.79
C GLY A 43 18.83 -12.89 27.80
N TYR A 44 18.40 -11.70 28.22
CA TYR A 44 17.66 -10.78 27.34
C TYR A 44 18.46 -10.35 26.09
N GLU A 45 19.76 -10.06 26.28
CA GLU A 45 20.66 -9.68 25.19
C GLU A 45 21.04 -10.87 24.30
N LEU A 46 20.94 -12.10 24.80
CA LEU A 46 21.21 -13.32 24.02
C LEU A 46 20.00 -13.78 23.21
N LEU A 47 18.84 -13.19 23.45
CA LEU A 47 17.58 -13.53 22.81
C LEU A 47 17.46 -12.73 21.51
N GLU A 48 18.04 -13.29 20.45
CA GLU A 48 18.06 -12.75 19.09
C GLU A 48 17.38 -13.74 18.12
N GLU A 49 17.20 -13.36 16.85
CA GLU A 49 16.75 -14.29 15.81
C GLU A 49 17.62 -15.57 15.75
N GLU A 50 16.99 -16.72 15.47
CA GLU A 50 17.64 -18.03 15.44
C GLU A 50 18.29 -18.50 16.76
N SER A 51 18.12 -17.75 17.86
CA SER A 51 18.53 -18.22 19.18
C SER A 51 17.71 -19.43 19.62
N VAL A 52 18.31 -20.34 20.39
CA VAL A 52 17.65 -21.56 20.86
C VAL A 52 17.22 -21.37 22.31
N VAL A 53 15.92 -21.48 22.55
CA VAL A 53 15.30 -21.43 23.87
C VAL A 53 14.99 -22.86 24.33
N GLU A 54 15.43 -23.22 25.54
CA GLU A 54 15.20 -24.55 26.11
C GLU A 54 14.19 -24.50 27.26
N LEU A 55 13.19 -25.40 27.22
CA LEU A 55 12.22 -25.61 28.28
C LEU A 55 11.92 -27.10 28.46
N ASP A 56 12.12 -27.62 29.67
CA ASP A 56 11.82 -29.00 30.06
C ASP A 56 12.42 -30.07 29.10
N GLY A 57 13.60 -29.78 28.55
CA GLY A 57 14.33 -30.66 27.62
C GLY A 57 13.89 -30.58 26.16
N HIS A 58 12.94 -29.69 25.83
CA HIS A 58 12.60 -29.30 24.47
C HIS A 58 13.36 -28.03 24.07
N GLU A 59 13.84 -28.01 22.83
CA GLU A 59 14.57 -26.89 22.24
C GLU A 59 13.69 -26.22 21.17
N PHE A 60 13.58 -24.90 21.24
CA PHE A 60 12.79 -24.07 20.33
C PHE A 60 13.68 -22.99 19.71
N THR A 61 13.66 -22.86 18.38
CA THR A 61 14.41 -21.85 17.64
C THR A 61 13.55 -20.60 17.46
N VAL A 62 14.05 -19.42 17.82
CA VAL A 62 13.35 -18.14 17.62
C VAL A 62 13.21 -17.85 16.13
N LYS A 63 11.97 -17.80 15.63
CA LYS A 63 11.65 -17.50 14.22
C LYS A 63 10.97 -16.15 14.01
N HIS A 64 10.18 -15.70 14.99
CA HIS A 64 9.61 -14.36 14.99
C HIS A 64 9.91 -13.64 16.30
N MET A 65 10.26 -12.35 16.19
CA MET A 65 10.53 -11.47 17.31
C MET A 65 10.04 -10.05 17.00
N THR A 66 9.34 -9.45 17.96
CA THR A 66 9.01 -8.02 17.96
C THR A 66 9.77 -7.37 19.11
N GLU A 67 10.51 -6.30 18.84
CA GLU A 67 11.26 -5.56 19.86
C GLU A 67 10.76 -4.12 19.98
N GLU A 68 10.42 -3.72 21.21
CA GLU A 68 10.10 -2.35 21.59
C GLU A 68 10.90 -1.95 22.84
N ASN A 69 11.00 -0.66 23.14
CA ASN A 69 11.86 -0.14 24.22
C ASN A 69 11.70 -0.90 25.55
N GLY A 70 12.66 -1.81 25.83
CA GLY A 70 12.79 -2.56 27.09
C GLY A 70 12.10 -3.92 27.15
N TRP A 71 11.49 -4.40 26.07
CA TRP A 71 10.88 -5.73 26.01
C TRP A 71 10.85 -6.35 24.60
N LYS A 72 10.82 -7.69 24.54
CA LYS A 72 10.77 -8.50 23.31
C LYS A 72 9.58 -9.47 23.37
N GLU A 73 8.79 -9.54 22.31
CA GLU A 73 7.81 -10.62 22.08
C GLU A 73 8.44 -11.69 21.21
N ILE A 74 8.37 -12.95 21.63
CA ILE A 74 9.02 -14.08 20.98
C ILE A 74 7.99 -15.11 20.55
N VAL A 75 8.14 -15.62 19.34
CA VAL A 75 7.54 -16.88 18.87
C VAL A 75 8.68 -17.77 18.37
N ALA A 76 8.87 -18.89 19.06
CA ALA A 76 9.89 -19.87 18.77
C ALA A 76 9.23 -21.22 18.39
N GLU A 77 9.73 -21.83 17.32
CA GLU A 77 9.27 -23.13 16.84
C GLU A 77 10.18 -24.24 17.35
N HIS A 78 9.64 -25.43 17.63
CA HIS A 78 10.48 -26.55 18.05
C HIS A 78 11.57 -26.83 17.01
N VAL A 79 12.79 -27.14 17.43
CA VAL A 79 13.95 -27.40 16.55
C VAL A 79 13.74 -28.56 15.56
N TYR A 80 12.64 -29.30 15.68
CA TYR A 80 12.20 -30.29 14.70
C TYR A 80 11.90 -29.64 13.35
N PHE A 81 11.24 -28.49 13.37
CA PHE A 81 10.87 -27.77 12.15
C PHE A 81 12.08 -27.15 11.43
N SER A 82 13.19 -26.93 12.15
CA SER A 82 14.48 -26.55 11.53
C SER A 82 15.08 -27.63 10.64
N LEU A 83 14.55 -28.86 10.63
CA LEU A 83 14.92 -29.89 9.64
C LEU A 83 14.53 -29.52 8.20
N ILE A 84 13.72 -28.48 8.01
CA ILE A 84 13.42 -27.91 6.69
C ILE A 84 14.69 -27.39 5.99
N ASP A 85 15.68 -26.93 6.75
CA ASP A 85 16.96 -26.43 6.23
C ASP A 85 17.97 -27.57 5.93
N SER A 86 17.55 -28.82 6.09
CA SER A 86 18.41 -29.99 6.02
C SER A 86 17.99 -30.91 4.87
N TRP A 87 18.84 -31.07 3.84
CA TRP A 87 18.51 -31.85 2.63
C TRP A 87 19.04 -33.28 2.68
N GLN A 88 18.24 -34.26 2.23
CA GLN A 88 18.67 -35.64 1.99
C GLN A 88 18.71 -35.89 0.47
N PRO A 89 19.90 -35.79 -0.18
CA PRO A 89 20.03 -35.84 -1.64
C PRO A 89 19.92 -37.25 -2.23
N GLU A 90 20.01 -38.29 -1.41
CA GLU A 90 19.84 -39.67 -1.88
C GLU A 90 18.36 -40.00 -2.04
N THR A 91 18.07 -41.03 -2.86
CA THR A 91 16.72 -41.57 -2.99
C THR A 91 16.66 -42.99 -2.44
N PHE A 92 15.60 -43.26 -1.69
CA PHE A 92 15.36 -44.50 -0.97
C PHE A 92 13.87 -44.91 -1.03
N GLY A 93 13.31 -44.93 -2.25
CA GLY A 93 11.95 -45.38 -2.52
C GLY A 93 11.75 -46.90 -2.50
N GLY A 94 10.51 -47.32 -2.77
CA GLY A 94 10.06 -48.72 -2.85
C GLY A 94 9.07 -49.11 -1.76
N ALA A 95 8.81 -50.42 -1.62
CA ALA A 95 8.07 -50.94 -0.47
C ALA A 95 9.00 -50.93 0.75
N ARG A 96 8.68 -50.09 1.74
CA ARG A 96 9.52 -49.81 2.92
C ARG A 96 8.71 -49.90 4.19
N THR A 97 9.41 -49.92 5.33
CA THR A 97 8.87 -49.71 6.68
C THR A 97 9.36 -48.38 7.25
N ILE A 98 8.65 -47.80 8.23
CA ILE A 98 9.13 -46.58 8.89
C ILE A 98 10.47 -46.83 9.59
N GLU A 99 10.69 -48.03 10.13
CA GLU A 99 11.97 -48.45 10.72
C GLU A 99 13.13 -48.41 9.71
N GLU A 100 12.87 -48.59 8.42
CA GLU A 100 13.87 -48.45 7.35
C GLU A 100 14.03 -46.99 6.89
N LEU A 101 12.95 -46.19 6.90
CA LEU A 101 12.98 -44.80 6.43
C LEU A 101 13.49 -43.81 7.48
N ALA A 102 13.13 -43.97 8.76
CA ALA A 102 13.54 -43.07 9.84
C ALA A 102 15.07 -42.88 9.95
N PRO A 103 15.92 -43.92 9.89
CA PRO A 103 17.37 -43.71 9.91
C PRO A 103 17.89 -43.09 8.62
N PHE A 104 17.22 -43.28 7.49
CA PHE A 104 17.58 -42.63 6.22
C PHE A 104 17.23 -41.13 6.22
N ILE A 105 16.06 -40.76 6.74
CA ILE A 105 15.61 -39.37 6.85
C ILE A 105 16.51 -38.61 7.83
N LEU A 106 16.75 -39.18 9.01
CA LEU A 106 17.40 -38.49 10.13
C LEU A 106 18.92 -38.61 10.13
N ASP A 107 19.52 -39.25 9.12
CA ASP A 107 20.97 -39.43 9.05
C ASP A 107 21.72 -38.09 9.13
N GLY A 108 22.71 -38.03 10.01
CA GLY A 108 23.54 -36.84 10.24
C GLY A 108 22.87 -35.68 10.99
N THR A 109 21.58 -35.78 11.37
CA THR A 109 20.85 -34.67 12.02
C THR A 109 21.02 -34.59 13.54
N GLY A 110 21.52 -35.66 14.17
CA GLY A 110 21.57 -35.81 15.62
C GLY A 110 20.23 -36.16 16.28
N TRP A 111 19.15 -36.32 15.49
CA TRP A 111 17.88 -36.83 15.97
C TRP A 111 17.91 -38.35 16.13
N THR A 112 17.28 -38.81 17.19
CA THR A 112 17.05 -40.24 17.44
C THR A 112 15.58 -40.56 17.22
N TRP A 113 15.26 -41.84 17.04
CA TRP A 113 13.91 -42.26 16.71
C TRP A 113 13.55 -43.60 17.36
N GLU A 114 12.26 -43.81 17.58
CA GLU A 114 11.65 -45.09 17.91
C GLU A 114 10.36 -45.28 17.10
N VAL A 115 10.01 -46.52 16.79
CA VAL A 115 8.77 -46.86 16.07
C VAL A 115 7.97 -47.83 16.94
N GLU A 116 6.71 -47.49 17.18
CA GLU A 116 5.78 -48.37 17.88
C GLU A 116 5.28 -49.48 16.95
N SER A 117 5.06 -50.68 17.52
CA SER A 117 4.61 -51.83 16.76
C SER A 117 3.22 -51.60 16.15
N GLY A 118 3.02 -51.99 14.88
CA GLY A 118 1.70 -51.97 14.25
C GLY A 118 1.58 -51.04 13.03
N ILE A 119 2.66 -50.36 12.64
CA ILE A 119 2.71 -49.58 11.39
C ILE A 119 3.05 -50.55 10.23
N PRO A 120 2.16 -50.75 9.25
CA PRO A 120 2.41 -51.66 8.13
C PRO A 120 3.38 -51.07 7.11
N ALA A 121 4.04 -51.92 6.33
CA ALA A 121 4.88 -51.47 5.21
C ALA A 121 4.02 -50.80 4.12
N ALA A 122 4.52 -49.71 3.53
CA ALA A 122 3.87 -48.97 2.46
C ALA A 122 4.82 -48.77 1.27
N PHE A 123 4.24 -48.56 0.08
CA PHE A 123 5.01 -48.26 -1.12
C PHE A 123 5.17 -46.74 -1.28
N VAL A 124 6.42 -46.27 -1.26
CA VAL A 124 6.78 -44.86 -1.43
C VAL A 124 7.65 -44.69 -2.69
N PRO A 125 7.08 -44.25 -3.83
CA PRO A 125 7.87 -44.06 -5.05
C PRO A 125 8.76 -42.82 -4.95
N ASN A 126 9.99 -42.89 -5.48
CA ASN A 126 10.93 -41.76 -5.55
C ASN A 126 11.19 -41.03 -4.22
N PHE A 127 11.06 -41.73 -3.08
CA PHE A 127 11.22 -41.14 -1.75
C PHE A 127 12.67 -40.69 -1.49
N GLY A 128 12.90 -39.42 -1.14
CA GLY A 128 14.23 -38.81 -1.02
C GLY A 128 14.37 -37.59 -1.92
N ASP A 129 15.58 -37.04 -2.06
CA ASP A 129 15.84 -35.77 -2.75
C ASP A 129 14.89 -34.64 -2.34
N ASP A 130 14.69 -34.49 -1.02
CA ASP A 130 13.90 -33.41 -0.42
C ASP A 130 14.47 -33.06 0.96
N ASN A 131 13.95 -31.99 1.56
CA ASN A 131 14.26 -31.61 2.93
C ASN A 131 13.71 -32.64 3.92
N ARG A 132 14.46 -32.86 5.00
CA ARG A 132 14.21 -33.94 5.95
C ARG A 132 12.90 -33.77 6.72
N LEU A 133 12.41 -32.54 6.92
CA LEU A 133 11.10 -32.29 7.50
C LEU A 133 9.98 -32.80 6.58
N SER A 134 10.02 -32.42 5.31
CA SER A 134 9.09 -32.89 4.27
C SER A 134 9.13 -34.41 4.15
N LEU A 135 10.33 -35.02 4.09
CA LEU A 135 10.46 -36.47 4.05
C LEU A 135 9.87 -37.15 5.30
N SER A 136 10.08 -36.59 6.50
CA SER A 136 9.48 -37.11 7.75
C SER A 136 7.95 -37.04 7.70
N GLN A 137 7.38 -35.95 7.18
CA GLN A 137 5.93 -35.77 7.03
C GLN A 137 5.35 -36.68 5.94
N THR A 138 5.97 -36.74 4.76
CA THR A 138 5.56 -37.62 3.64
C THR A 138 5.67 -39.09 4.03
N ALA A 139 6.68 -39.47 4.81
CA ALA A 139 6.76 -40.81 5.37
C ALA A 139 5.56 -41.07 6.28
N CYS A 140 5.23 -40.18 7.23
CA CYS A 140 4.06 -40.47 8.05
C CYS A 140 2.72 -40.43 7.32
N GLU A 141 2.56 -39.59 6.30
CA GLU A 141 1.36 -39.58 5.46
C GLU A 141 1.21 -40.89 4.67
N ALA A 142 2.28 -41.38 4.04
CA ALA A 142 2.23 -42.61 3.25
C ALA A 142 1.98 -43.87 4.08
N PHE A 143 2.41 -43.85 5.34
CA PHE A 143 2.26 -44.96 6.28
C PHE A 143 1.07 -44.79 7.22
N GLU A 144 0.32 -43.68 7.09
CA GLU A 144 -0.76 -43.26 7.96
C GLU A 144 -0.33 -43.38 9.44
N CYS A 145 0.82 -42.79 9.77
CA CYS A 145 1.37 -42.71 11.11
C CYS A 145 1.41 -41.27 11.63
N GLU A 146 1.74 -41.14 12.91
CA GLU A 146 1.86 -39.88 13.61
C GLU A 146 3.20 -39.78 14.33
N VAL A 147 3.71 -38.56 14.43
CA VAL A 147 5.02 -38.29 15.03
C VAL A 147 4.85 -37.53 16.34
N LYS A 148 5.29 -38.12 17.44
CA LYS A 148 5.42 -37.44 18.73
C LYS A 148 6.84 -36.95 18.94
N ILE A 149 7.00 -35.65 19.13
CA ILE A 149 8.28 -35.02 19.42
C ILE A 149 8.54 -35.14 20.93
N LEU A 150 9.61 -35.83 21.30
CA LEU A 150 10.01 -36.07 22.69
C LEU A 150 11.26 -35.25 23.05
N PRO A 151 11.47 -34.93 24.34
CA PRO A 151 12.65 -34.20 24.80
C PRO A 151 13.97 -34.85 24.33
N GLY A 152 15.00 -34.02 24.11
CA GLY A 152 16.33 -34.50 23.72
C GLY A 152 16.47 -34.93 22.25
N ARG A 153 15.70 -34.32 21.34
CA ARG A 153 15.71 -34.60 19.88
C ARG A 153 15.38 -36.06 19.58
N HIS A 154 14.29 -36.55 20.15
CA HIS A 154 13.81 -37.91 19.93
C HIS A 154 12.42 -37.90 19.28
N LEU A 155 12.24 -38.66 18.21
CA LEU A 155 10.94 -38.82 17.54
C LEU A 155 10.37 -40.20 17.82
N ARG A 156 9.10 -40.25 18.20
CA ARG A 156 8.34 -41.50 18.26
C ARG A 156 7.33 -41.53 17.14
N TYR A 157 7.48 -42.53 16.27
CA TYR A 157 6.50 -42.85 15.23
C TYR A 157 5.50 -43.87 15.77
N ALA A 158 4.22 -43.55 15.73
CA ALA A 158 3.14 -44.44 16.16
C ALA A 158 2.03 -44.48 15.12
N LYS A 159 1.25 -45.57 15.05
CA LYS A 159 0.08 -45.62 14.15
C LYS A 159 -0.92 -44.49 14.50
N GLU A 160 -1.08 -44.24 15.79
CA GLU A 160 -1.88 -43.16 16.35
C GLU A 160 -1.33 -42.85 17.76
N ILE A 161 -1.11 -41.57 18.07
CA ILE A 161 -0.72 -41.09 19.39
C ILE A 161 -1.96 -40.83 20.26
N GLY A 162 -1.84 -41.10 21.55
CA GLY A 162 -2.95 -41.01 22.50
C GLY A 162 -3.70 -42.34 22.67
N GLN A 163 -4.73 -42.33 23.49
CA GLN A 163 -5.54 -43.53 23.78
C GLN A 163 -7.03 -43.19 23.78
N ASP A 164 -7.87 -44.19 23.48
CA ASP A 164 -9.32 -44.04 23.62
C ASP A 164 -9.71 -44.03 25.09
N ARG A 165 -10.39 -42.95 25.51
CA ARG A 165 -10.79 -42.74 26.90
C ARG A 165 -12.26 -43.14 27.05
N ASP A 166 -12.54 -44.02 28.01
CA ASP A 166 -13.90 -44.48 28.37
C ASP A 166 -14.86 -43.38 28.91
N GLY A 167 -14.45 -42.11 28.92
CA GLY A 167 -15.25 -41.02 29.45
C GLY A 167 -16.11 -40.31 28.40
N GLN A 168 -17.15 -39.61 28.87
CA GLN A 168 -18.04 -38.80 28.04
C GLN A 168 -18.06 -37.32 28.49
N LEU A 169 -17.98 -36.41 27.54
CA LEU A 169 -18.18 -34.98 27.69
C LEU A 169 -19.59 -34.63 27.18
N ARG A 170 -20.39 -34.01 28.03
CA ARG A 170 -21.78 -33.66 27.77
C ARG A 170 -21.96 -32.16 27.86
N ILE A 171 -22.21 -31.52 26.72
CA ILE A 171 -22.46 -30.08 26.64
C ILE A 171 -23.73 -29.77 27.43
N GLY A 172 -23.66 -28.84 28.39
CA GLY A 172 -24.80 -28.45 29.23
C GLY A 172 -25.00 -29.28 30.51
N HIS A 173 -24.22 -30.36 30.72
CA HIS A 173 -24.28 -31.18 31.93
C HIS A 173 -22.99 -31.15 32.75
N ASN A 174 -21.89 -31.67 32.20
CA ASN A 174 -20.63 -31.87 32.94
C ASN A 174 -19.47 -31.00 32.44
N ILE A 175 -19.63 -30.27 31.33
CA ILE A 175 -18.68 -29.27 30.83
C ILE A 175 -19.34 -27.93 30.52
N VAL A 176 -18.61 -26.85 30.80
CA VAL A 176 -18.88 -25.50 30.28
C VAL A 176 -17.81 -25.25 29.22
N THR A 177 -18.21 -25.07 27.96
CA THR A 177 -17.28 -24.87 26.84
C THR A 177 -16.76 -23.43 26.83
N LEU A 178 -15.45 -23.22 26.65
CA LEU A 178 -14.88 -21.89 26.44
C LEU A 178 -15.29 -21.34 25.07
N ARG A 179 -15.17 -22.19 24.04
CA ARG A 179 -15.51 -21.87 22.65
C ARG A 179 -15.91 -23.14 21.92
N ARG A 180 -16.92 -23.03 21.05
CA ARG A 180 -17.30 -24.07 20.09
C ARG A 180 -17.34 -23.44 18.70
N THR A 181 -16.67 -24.08 17.76
CA THR A 181 -16.70 -23.75 16.34
C THR A 181 -17.31 -24.93 15.59
N ILE A 182 -18.18 -24.64 14.64
CA ILE A 182 -18.79 -25.62 13.75
C ILE A 182 -18.56 -25.15 12.32
N ASP A 183 -17.86 -25.95 11.53
CA ASP A 183 -17.64 -25.72 10.12
C ASP A 183 -18.34 -26.82 9.29
N THR A 184 -19.15 -26.39 8.32
CA THR A 184 -19.90 -27.28 7.41
C THR A 184 -19.38 -27.21 5.98
N THR A 185 -18.28 -26.51 5.73
CA THR A 185 -17.72 -26.29 4.38
C THR A 185 -17.34 -27.61 3.73
N LYS A 186 -16.78 -28.55 4.51
CA LYS A 186 -16.40 -29.90 4.06
C LYS A 186 -17.48 -30.97 4.31
N LEU A 187 -18.70 -30.58 4.70
CA LEU A 187 -19.77 -31.54 5.06
C LEU A 187 -20.34 -32.24 3.81
N VAL A 188 -20.14 -33.55 3.73
CA VAL A 188 -20.56 -34.40 2.60
C VAL A 188 -21.39 -35.56 3.12
N THR A 189 -22.61 -35.74 2.59
CA THR A 189 -23.51 -36.84 3.00
C THR A 189 -23.67 -37.91 1.92
N VAL A 190 -23.17 -37.65 0.71
CA VAL A 190 -23.07 -38.62 -0.40
C VAL A 190 -21.63 -38.62 -0.91
N GLY A 191 -20.87 -39.64 -0.51
CA GLY A 191 -19.48 -39.85 -0.91
C GLY A 191 -19.39 -40.68 -2.18
N ARG A 192 -18.45 -40.35 -3.07
CA ARG A 192 -18.17 -41.08 -4.31
C ARG A 192 -16.72 -41.54 -4.32
N GLY A 193 -16.43 -42.70 -4.89
CA GLY A 193 -15.08 -43.22 -5.04
C GLY A 193 -14.80 -43.77 -6.43
N HIS A 194 -13.59 -43.55 -6.93
CA HIS A 194 -13.09 -44.07 -8.20
C HIS A 194 -11.85 -44.95 -7.94
N GLY A 195 -11.87 -46.19 -8.41
CA GLY A 195 -10.77 -47.15 -8.32
C GLY A 195 -10.27 -47.60 -9.69
N ALA A 196 -9.39 -48.60 -9.72
CA ALA A 196 -8.81 -49.11 -10.96
C ALA A 196 -9.86 -49.64 -11.95
N ASN A 197 -9.51 -49.63 -13.24
CA ASN A 197 -10.34 -50.16 -14.33
C ASN A 197 -11.73 -49.52 -14.41
N GLY A 198 -11.85 -48.23 -14.02
CA GLY A 198 -13.12 -47.50 -14.06
C GLY A 198 -14.11 -47.88 -12.95
N LEU A 199 -13.67 -48.57 -11.90
CA LEU A 199 -14.51 -48.91 -10.75
C LEU A 199 -15.04 -47.63 -10.10
N LYS A 200 -16.36 -47.44 -10.05
CA LYS A 200 -17.00 -46.31 -9.33
C LYS A 200 -17.94 -46.84 -8.27
N VAL A 201 -17.92 -46.23 -7.09
CA VAL A 201 -18.81 -46.58 -5.97
C VAL A 201 -19.38 -45.33 -5.33
N GLU A 202 -20.60 -45.46 -4.79
CA GLU A 202 -21.26 -44.42 -4.00
C GLU A 202 -21.54 -44.97 -2.59
N TRP A 203 -21.38 -44.12 -1.59
CA TRP A 203 -21.76 -44.35 -0.21
C TRP A 203 -22.66 -43.20 0.28
N ARG A 204 -23.71 -43.55 1.03
CA ARG A 204 -24.72 -42.61 1.54
C ARG A 204 -24.75 -42.63 3.06
N SER A 205 -24.58 -41.46 3.67
CA SER A 205 -24.56 -41.31 5.12
C SER A 205 -25.95 -41.48 5.74
N PRO A 206 -26.05 -42.09 6.94
CA PRO A 206 -27.25 -42.04 7.77
C PRO A 206 -27.69 -40.59 8.13
N ASN A 207 -26.75 -39.62 8.13
CA ASN A 207 -27.00 -38.23 8.48
C ASN A 207 -27.66 -37.41 7.35
N ILE A 208 -27.96 -38.02 6.19
CA ILE A 208 -28.81 -37.41 5.15
C ILE A 208 -30.15 -36.96 5.73
N ALA A 209 -30.70 -37.69 6.71
CA ALA A 209 -31.94 -37.32 7.39
C ALA A 209 -31.84 -35.99 8.16
N ILE A 210 -30.63 -35.57 8.56
CA ILE A 210 -30.37 -34.34 9.30
C ILE A 210 -29.93 -33.21 8.35
N TYR A 211 -29.03 -33.49 7.41
CA TYR A 211 -28.34 -32.46 6.61
C TYR A 211 -28.71 -32.39 5.13
N GLY A 212 -29.56 -33.30 4.65
CA GLY A 212 -29.89 -33.46 3.23
C GLY A 212 -28.76 -34.10 2.42
N GLU A 213 -28.95 -34.28 1.11
CA GLU A 213 -27.91 -34.78 0.20
C GLU A 213 -26.90 -33.68 -0.14
N ARG A 214 -25.61 -33.96 0.08
CA ARG A 214 -24.47 -33.07 -0.17
C ARG A 214 -23.36 -33.90 -0.78
N TYR A 215 -22.91 -33.49 -1.96
CA TYR A 215 -21.94 -34.23 -2.75
C TYR A 215 -20.54 -33.64 -2.57
N GLY A 216 -19.57 -34.51 -2.30
CA GLY A 216 -18.15 -34.16 -2.22
C GLY A 216 -17.38 -34.50 -3.49
N GLU A 217 -16.11 -34.11 -3.48
CA GLU A 217 -15.13 -34.59 -4.46
C GLU A 217 -15.01 -36.12 -4.37
N PRO A 218 -14.91 -36.82 -5.51
CA PRO A 218 -14.77 -38.27 -5.52
C PRO A 218 -13.37 -38.68 -5.02
N ILE A 219 -13.32 -39.63 -4.10
CA ILE A 219 -12.07 -40.22 -3.60
C ILE A 219 -11.50 -41.13 -4.67
N VAL A 220 -10.35 -40.76 -5.24
CA VAL A 220 -9.70 -41.52 -6.32
C VAL A 220 -8.54 -42.33 -5.74
N ASP A 221 -8.63 -43.66 -5.82
CA ASP A 221 -7.56 -44.58 -5.42
C ASP A 221 -7.51 -45.80 -6.35
N GLU A 222 -6.63 -45.74 -7.34
CA GLU A 222 -6.45 -46.79 -8.36
C GLU A 222 -5.94 -48.12 -7.78
N ARG A 223 -5.54 -48.18 -6.51
CA ARG A 223 -5.13 -49.45 -5.87
C ARG A 223 -6.33 -50.36 -5.59
N PHE A 224 -7.54 -49.81 -5.51
CA PHE A 224 -8.75 -50.58 -5.24
C PHE A 224 -9.35 -51.13 -6.53
N THR A 225 -9.41 -52.47 -6.61
CA THR A 225 -10.04 -53.22 -7.71
C THR A 225 -11.37 -53.89 -7.31
N VAL A 226 -11.78 -53.75 -6.04
CA VAL A 226 -12.97 -54.37 -5.46
C VAL A 226 -13.90 -53.30 -4.89
N ALA A 227 -15.17 -53.30 -5.33
CA ALA A 227 -16.16 -52.29 -5.00
C ALA A 227 -16.40 -52.11 -3.49
N ASP A 228 -16.49 -53.20 -2.73
CA ASP A 228 -16.79 -53.13 -1.31
C ASP A 228 -15.66 -52.48 -0.50
N HIS A 229 -14.41 -52.72 -0.87
CA HIS A 229 -13.26 -52.11 -0.22
C HIS A 229 -13.16 -50.62 -0.53
N LEU A 230 -13.43 -50.23 -1.79
CA LEU A 230 -13.48 -48.82 -2.18
C LEU A 230 -14.65 -48.11 -1.50
N ARG A 231 -15.82 -48.75 -1.38
CA ARG A 231 -16.98 -48.16 -0.70
C ARG A 231 -16.71 -47.96 0.79
N GLU A 232 -15.99 -48.88 1.42
CA GLU A 232 -15.57 -48.75 2.82
C GLU A 232 -14.54 -47.62 2.99
N LYS A 233 -13.60 -47.45 2.05
CA LYS A 233 -12.68 -46.30 2.03
C LYS A 233 -13.43 -44.97 1.87
N VAL A 234 -14.39 -44.92 0.94
CA VAL A 234 -15.26 -43.74 0.75
C VAL A 234 -16.03 -43.42 2.03
N ARG A 235 -16.59 -44.43 2.70
CA ARG A 235 -17.27 -44.26 3.98
C ARG A 235 -16.35 -43.66 5.05
N GLN A 236 -15.10 -44.10 5.12
CA GLN A 236 -14.14 -43.66 6.15
C GLN A 236 -13.63 -42.23 5.93
N GLU A 237 -13.45 -41.81 4.68
CA GLU A 237 -12.89 -40.49 4.36
C GLU A 237 -13.95 -39.41 4.12
N THR A 238 -15.23 -39.78 3.99
CA THR A 238 -16.32 -38.81 3.84
C THR A 238 -16.69 -38.21 5.18
N GLN A 239 -16.50 -36.88 5.32
CA GLN A 239 -16.88 -36.13 6.51
C GLN A 239 -18.41 -35.89 6.54
N ASP A 240 -19.15 -36.81 7.16
CA ASP A 240 -20.62 -36.83 7.16
C ASP A 240 -21.28 -36.17 8.38
N VAL A 241 -20.46 -35.58 9.25
CA VAL A 241 -20.84 -34.70 10.37
C VAL A 241 -20.05 -33.39 10.27
N PRO A 242 -20.59 -32.25 10.73
CA PRO A 242 -19.86 -30.98 10.71
C PRO A 242 -18.52 -31.06 11.44
N GLU A 243 -17.48 -30.43 10.88
CA GLU A 243 -16.22 -30.24 11.59
C GLU A 243 -16.49 -29.42 12.84
N THR A 244 -16.22 -30.01 13.99
CA THR A 244 -16.58 -29.48 15.30
C THR A 244 -15.34 -29.37 16.14
N THR A 245 -14.99 -28.13 16.46
CA THR A 245 -13.83 -27.79 17.30
C THR A 245 -14.31 -27.23 18.63
N ILE A 246 -13.84 -27.79 19.74
CA ILE A 246 -14.25 -27.42 21.09
C ILE A 246 -13.03 -27.11 21.94
N GLU A 247 -13.01 -25.92 22.53
CA GLU A 247 -11.98 -25.50 23.47
C GLU A 247 -12.50 -25.62 24.91
N LEU A 248 -11.72 -26.31 25.75
CA LEU A 248 -12.04 -26.60 27.15
C LEU A 248 -10.78 -26.46 28.02
N THR A 249 -10.94 -26.06 29.27
CA THR A 249 -9.83 -26.16 30.23
C THR A 249 -9.73 -27.57 30.82
N ILE A 250 -8.52 -28.06 31.09
CA ILE A 250 -8.31 -29.36 31.78
C ILE A 250 -9.02 -29.40 33.15
N ALA A 251 -9.17 -28.25 33.82
CA ALA A 251 -9.89 -28.18 35.10
C ALA A 251 -11.39 -28.48 34.98
N GLU A 252 -12.03 -28.13 33.87
CA GLU A 252 -13.42 -28.47 33.60
C GLU A 252 -13.58 -29.96 33.35
N ILE A 253 -12.60 -30.58 32.67
CA ILE A 253 -12.63 -32.02 32.40
C ILE A 253 -12.39 -32.85 33.66
N ARG A 254 -11.50 -32.40 34.57
CA ARG A 254 -11.35 -33.03 35.89
C ARG A 254 -12.63 -32.96 36.72
N LYS A 255 -13.39 -31.86 36.64
CA LYS A 255 -14.73 -31.75 37.29
C LYS A 255 -15.76 -32.69 36.67
N ALA A 256 -15.61 -33.02 35.39
CA ALA A 256 -16.45 -33.98 34.68
C ALA A 256 -16.17 -35.46 35.03
N GLY A 257 -15.17 -35.74 35.88
CA GLY A 257 -14.89 -37.08 36.42
C GLY A 257 -13.63 -37.77 35.86
N TYR A 258 -12.77 -37.07 35.14
CA TYR A 258 -11.51 -37.63 34.62
C TYR A 258 -10.37 -37.44 35.62
N GLU A 259 -9.94 -38.52 36.26
CA GLU A 259 -8.85 -38.50 37.26
C GLU A 259 -7.44 -38.57 36.62
N ASN A 260 -7.32 -39.10 35.40
CA ASN A 260 -6.06 -39.22 34.67
C ASN A 260 -5.75 -37.96 33.83
N PRO A 261 -4.46 -37.57 33.68
CA PRO A 261 -4.07 -36.48 32.79
C PRO A 261 -4.42 -36.82 31.33
N ILE A 262 -5.07 -35.88 30.65
CA ILE A 262 -5.39 -35.94 29.23
C ILE A 262 -4.13 -35.55 28.46
N GLU A 263 -3.79 -36.34 27.46
CA GLU A 263 -2.63 -36.15 26.61
C GLU A 263 -3.05 -35.81 25.17
N LEU A 264 -2.09 -35.30 24.39
CA LEU A 264 -2.28 -34.99 22.98
C LEU A 264 -2.62 -36.28 22.23
N GLY A 265 -3.62 -36.23 21.35
CA GLY A 265 -4.09 -37.37 20.57
C GLY A 265 -5.13 -38.27 21.26
N ASP A 266 -5.45 -38.07 22.54
CA ASP A 266 -6.49 -38.85 23.23
C ASP A 266 -7.87 -38.69 22.58
N TRP A 267 -8.63 -39.78 22.49
CA TRP A 267 -10.03 -39.75 22.04
C TRP A 267 -11.02 -39.71 23.18
N ILE A 268 -12.10 -38.95 23.01
CA ILE A 268 -13.12 -38.71 24.02
C ILE A 268 -14.49 -38.63 23.34
N TRP A 269 -15.51 -39.23 23.94
CA TRP A 269 -16.89 -39.11 23.46
C TRP A 269 -17.50 -37.75 23.83
N LEU A 270 -18.03 -37.01 22.85
CA LEU A 270 -18.80 -35.79 23.06
C LEU A 270 -20.28 -36.02 22.71
N ILE A 271 -21.17 -35.63 23.61
CA ILE A 271 -22.62 -35.75 23.46
C ILE A 271 -23.24 -34.34 23.54
N ASP A 272 -23.92 -33.93 22.47
CA ASP A 272 -24.78 -32.73 22.39
C ASP A 272 -26.25 -33.18 22.48
N GLU A 273 -26.82 -33.16 23.70
CA GLU A 273 -28.17 -33.67 23.97
C GLU A 273 -29.27 -32.86 23.27
N ASP A 274 -29.04 -31.57 22.95
CA ASP A 274 -30.02 -30.73 22.27
C ASP A 274 -30.22 -31.12 20.79
N LYS A 275 -29.22 -31.76 20.18
CA LYS A 275 -29.21 -32.12 18.75
C LYS A 275 -29.20 -33.63 18.50
N ASP A 276 -29.28 -34.44 19.56
CA ASP A 276 -29.13 -35.90 19.50
C ASP A 276 -27.85 -36.33 18.76
N LEU A 277 -26.77 -35.55 18.92
CA LEU A 277 -25.51 -35.74 18.20
C LEU A 277 -24.46 -36.33 19.16
N ILE A 278 -23.95 -37.51 18.82
CA ILE A 278 -22.86 -38.19 19.51
C ILE A 278 -21.67 -38.23 18.56
N ILE A 279 -20.58 -37.53 18.90
CA ILE A 279 -19.36 -37.48 18.09
C ILE A 279 -18.16 -37.90 18.93
N HIS A 280 -17.29 -38.71 18.35
CA HIS A 280 -16.00 -39.07 18.94
C HIS A 280 -15.01 -37.99 18.53
N VAL A 281 -14.43 -37.29 19.51
CA VAL A 281 -13.53 -36.15 19.29
C VAL A 281 -12.16 -36.46 19.84
N ARG A 282 -11.13 -35.97 19.17
CA ARG A 282 -9.73 -36.17 19.50
C ARG A 282 -9.10 -34.90 20.03
N VAL A 283 -8.18 -35.02 20.98
CA VAL A 283 -7.36 -33.91 21.46
C VAL A 283 -6.35 -33.51 20.38
N ALA A 284 -6.76 -32.60 19.51
CA ALA A 284 -5.97 -32.15 18.36
C ALA A 284 -4.87 -31.15 18.76
N LYS A 285 -5.10 -30.34 19.80
CA LYS A 285 -4.15 -29.34 20.29
C LYS A 285 -4.21 -29.21 21.81
N ILE A 286 -3.05 -28.98 22.43
CA ILE A 286 -2.93 -28.62 23.84
C ILE A 286 -2.14 -27.31 23.97
N LYS A 287 -2.72 -26.34 24.66
CA LYS A 287 -2.10 -25.09 25.06
C LYS A 287 -1.79 -25.09 26.56
N ARG A 288 -0.50 -24.96 26.93
CA ARG A 288 -0.02 -24.99 28.32
C ARG A 288 0.58 -23.65 28.71
N PHE A 289 0.50 -23.33 30.00
CA PHE A 289 1.00 -22.08 30.59
C PHE A 289 2.08 -22.40 31.65
N PRO A 290 3.31 -22.75 31.27
CA PRO A 290 4.34 -23.32 32.16
C PRO A 290 4.70 -22.46 33.37
N PHE A 291 4.55 -21.13 33.29
CA PHE A 291 4.93 -20.19 34.34
C PHE A 291 3.75 -19.47 35.01
N GLU A 292 2.52 -19.79 34.62
CA GLU A 292 1.31 -19.20 35.18
C GLU A 292 0.44 -20.27 35.84
N ASN A 293 -0.28 -19.91 36.92
CA ASN A 293 -1.24 -20.81 37.56
C ASN A 293 -2.58 -20.83 36.78
N LYS A 294 -2.51 -21.06 35.47
CA LYS A 294 -3.66 -21.23 34.57
C LYS A 294 -3.79 -22.71 34.21
N SER A 295 -5.02 -23.19 34.08
CA SER A 295 -5.26 -24.55 33.61
C SER A 295 -4.96 -24.63 32.12
N PRO A 296 -4.29 -25.69 31.63
CA PRO A 296 -4.11 -25.88 30.19
C PRO A 296 -5.44 -25.90 29.47
N VAL A 297 -5.45 -25.38 28.24
CA VAL A 297 -6.58 -25.42 27.34
C VAL A 297 -6.34 -26.54 26.35
N ILE A 298 -7.34 -27.37 26.12
CA ILE A 298 -7.31 -28.37 25.06
C ILE A 298 -8.31 -28.01 23.99
N THR A 299 -7.96 -28.35 22.76
CA THR A 299 -8.84 -28.23 21.60
C THR A 299 -9.17 -29.64 21.12
N LEU A 300 -10.45 -29.98 21.22
CA LEU A 300 -11.01 -31.24 20.73
C LEU A 300 -11.53 -31.02 19.30
N SER A 301 -11.20 -31.93 18.38
CA SER A 301 -11.69 -31.91 16.99
C SER A 301 -12.21 -33.28 16.60
N ASN A 302 -13.27 -33.36 15.79
CA ASN A 302 -13.71 -34.60 15.14
C ASN A 302 -13.14 -34.79 13.73
N VAL A 303 -12.24 -33.90 13.30
CA VAL A 303 -11.52 -34.01 12.04
C VAL A 303 -10.05 -34.30 12.33
N GLU A 304 -9.54 -35.32 11.65
CA GLU A 304 -8.12 -35.66 11.64
C GLU A 304 -7.40 -34.71 10.66
N LYS A 305 -6.56 -33.82 11.17
CA LYS A 305 -5.74 -32.95 10.31
C LYS A 305 -4.70 -33.80 9.58
N LYS A 306 -4.70 -33.80 8.24
CA LYS A 306 -3.61 -34.42 7.46
C LYS A 306 -2.39 -33.50 7.46
N ALA A 307 -1.19 -34.09 7.41
CA ALA A 307 0.06 -33.32 7.32
C ALA A 307 0.07 -32.34 6.12
N SER A 308 -0.64 -32.69 5.04
CA SER A 308 -0.84 -31.87 3.83
C SER A 308 -1.75 -30.65 4.02
N ASP A 309 -2.74 -30.70 4.93
CA ASP A 309 -3.59 -29.55 5.27
C ASP A 309 -2.78 -28.47 6.01
N ILE A 310 -1.82 -28.89 6.84
CA ILE A 310 -0.94 -28.02 7.63
C ILE A 310 0.07 -27.29 6.73
N LEU A 311 0.55 -27.96 5.67
CA LEU A 311 1.39 -27.33 4.64
C LEU A 311 0.68 -26.18 3.93
N THR A 312 -0.65 -26.16 3.88
CA THR A 312 -1.41 -25.05 3.26
C THR A 312 -1.54 -23.87 4.21
N GLU A 313 -1.73 -24.10 5.51
CA GLU A 313 -1.72 -23.04 6.54
C GLU A 313 -0.32 -22.41 6.69
N VAL A 314 0.76 -23.21 6.65
CA VAL A 314 2.15 -22.72 6.68
C VAL A 314 2.57 -22.09 5.33
N ARG A 315 2.05 -22.57 4.19
CA ARG A 315 2.32 -21.95 2.88
C ARG A 315 1.65 -20.60 2.72
N VAL A 316 0.49 -20.33 3.33
CA VAL A 316 -0.19 -19.04 3.19
C VAL A 316 0.59 -17.89 3.85
N GLU A 317 1.33 -18.14 4.93
CA GLU A 317 2.22 -17.12 5.53
C GLU A 317 3.60 -17.03 4.86
N ILE A 318 4.05 -18.10 4.16
CA ILE A 318 5.38 -18.14 3.51
C ILE A 318 5.35 -17.70 2.02
N ASP A 319 4.24 -17.90 1.30
CA ASP A 319 4.13 -17.54 -0.13
C ASP A 319 4.04 -16.02 -0.39
N GLU A 320 3.72 -15.19 0.61
CA GLU A 320 3.80 -13.73 0.47
C GLU A 320 5.25 -13.22 0.41
N ASN A 321 6.25 -14.01 0.86
CA ASN A 321 7.65 -13.58 0.93
C ASN A 321 8.65 -14.29 -0.02
N MET A 322 8.27 -15.35 -0.75
CA MET A 322 9.22 -16.16 -1.57
C MET A 322 8.99 -16.17 -3.09
N ARG A 323 8.32 -15.17 -3.67
CA ARG A 323 8.30 -14.99 -5.14
C ARG A 323 9.52 -14.23 -5.66
N GLN A 324 10.73 -14.81 -5.57
CA GLN A 324 11.84 -14.23 -6.35
C GLN A 324 12.65 -15.17 -7.26
N HIS A 325 12.89 -16.46 -7.04
CA HIS A 325 13.67 -17.24 -8.04
C HIS A 325 13.35 -18.75 -8.01
N ARG A 326 12.76 -19.31 -9.10
CA ARG A 326 12.80 -20.75 -9.39
C ARG A 326 13.19 -20.99 -10.84
N SER A 327 14.26 -21.76 -11.06
CA SER A 327 14.65 -22.31 -12.37
C SER A 327 13.89 -23.63 -12.60
N ARG A 328 13.24 -23.79 -13.76
CA ARG A 328 12.58 -25.05 -14.15
C ARG A 328 13.48 -25.82 -15.12
N ILE A 329 13.68 -27.11 -14.88
CA ILE A 329 14.36 -28.04 -15.80
C ILE A 329 13.32 -29.09 -16.20
N ASP A 330 12.84 -29.04 -17.44
CA ASP A 330 11.97 -30.08 -18.00
C ASP A 330 12.77 -31.03 -18.89
N GLN A 331 12.70 -32.32 -18.57
CA GLN A 331 13.32 -33.40 -19.31
C GLN A 331 12.26 -34.23 -20.02
N THR A 332 12.39 -34.42 -21.33
CA THR A 332 11.68 -35.48 -22.06
C THR A 332 12.67 -36.51 -22.59
N ASN A 333 12.17 -37.65 -23.06
CA ASN A 333 13.00 -38.69 -23.69
C ASN A 333 13.77 -38.19 -24.93
N GLU A 334 13.47 -36.99 -25.44
CA GLU A 334 14.01 -36.45 -26.68
C GLU A 334 14.74 -35.09 -26.54
N ARG A 335 14.52 -34.30 -25.47
CA ARG A 335 15.22 -33.00 -25.25
C ARG A 335 15.38 -32.64 -23.75
N ILE A 336 16.41 -31.83 -23.47
CA ILE A 336 16.55 -31.04 -22.22
C ILE A 336 16.47 -29.56 -22.62
N THR A 337 15.57 -28.79 -22.01
CA THR A 337 15.46 -27.33 -22.24
C THR A 337 15.79 -26.56 -20.96
N LEU A 338 16.62 -25.52 -21.07
CA LEU A 338 16.99 -24.61 -19.98
C LEU A 338 16.44 -23.21 -20.30
N GLU A 339 15.52 -22.70 -19.49
CA GLU A 339 14.99 -21.33 -19.62
C GLU A 339 15.35 -20.50 -18.38
N VAL A 340 15.90 -19.30 -18.60
CA VAL A 340 16.14 -18.31 -17.55
C VAL A 340 15.36 -17.04 -17.92
N GLN A 341 14.38 -16.69 -17.10
CA GLN A 341 13.52 -15.52 -17.32
C GLN A 341 14.15 -14.26 -16.71
N ARG A 342 14.16 -13.14 -17.45
CA ARG A 342 14.42 -11.79 -16.90
C ARG A 342 13.27 -10.81 -17.21
N LEU A 343 13.31 -9.70 -16.49
CA LEU A 343 12.31 -8.73 -16.03
C LEU A 343 11.47 -7.92 -17.06
N ASP A 344 11.25 -8.39 -18.29
CA ASP A 344 10.37 -7.71 -19.25
C ASP A 344 9.45 -8.65 -20.05
N GLY A 345 9.49 -9.95 -19.79
CA GLY A 345 8.57 -10.91 -20.40
C GLY A 345 8.98 -11.41 -21.78
N GLU A 346 10.20 -11.13 -22.27
CA GLU A 346 10.72 -11.76 -23.49
C GLU A 346 11.56 -13.02 -23.18
N PHE A 347 11.21 -14.14 -23.85
CA PHE A 347 12.00 -15.38 -23.87
C PHE A 347 13.26 -15.19 -24.72
N ILE A 348 14.45 -15.47 -24.17
CA ILE A 348 15.68 -15.61 -24.94
C ILE A 348 15.99 -17.10 -25.09
N GLU A 349 15.72 -17.68 -26.27
CA GLU A 349 16.15 -19.03 -26.64
C GLU A 349 17.68 -19.06 -26.80
N ALA A 350 18.38 -19.61 -25.81
CA ALA A 350 19.79 -19.98 -25.96
C ALA A 350 19.90 -21.35 -26.67
N TYR A 351 19.89 -21.34 -28.01
CA TYR A 351 20.36 -22.51 -28.77
C TYR A 351 21.87 -22.69 -28.58
N SER A 352 22.30 -23.95 -28.56
CA SER A 352 23.67 -24.48 -28.75
C SER A 352 24.51 -24.81 -27.51
N LEU A 353 24.60 -26.11 -27.19
CA LEU A 353 25.87 -26.82 -26.86
C LEU A 353 25.77 -28.35 -26.62
N ILE A 354 24.69 -29.04 -27.01
CA ILE A 354 24.57 -30.50 -26.92
C ILE A 354 24.05 -31.10 -28.25
N GLU A 355 24.76 -30.87 -29.36
CA GLU A 355 24.45 -31.49 -30.66
C GLU A 355 25.60 -32.38 -31.18
N LEU A 356 26.73 -32.44 -30.47
CA LEU A 356 27.97 -33.09 -30.94
C LEU A 356 28.17 -34.55 -30.48
N THR A 357 27.34 -35.08 -29.58
CA THR A 357 27.51 -36.45 -29.02
C THR A 357 26.56 -37.52 -29.58
N ALA A 358 25.45 -37.13 -30.23
CA ALA A 358 24.49 -38.10 -30.79
C ALA A 358 24.94 -38.71 -32.14
N GLU A 359 25.68 -37.95 -32.96
CA GLU A 359 26.10 -38.39 -34.29
C GLU A 359 27.23 -39.44 -34.23
N GLN A 360 28.08 -39.39 -33.21
CA GLN A 360 29.12 -40.39 -32.98
C GLN A 360 28.55 -41.77 -32.62
N ILE A 361 27.45 -41.81 -31.86
CA ILE A 361 26.81 -43.06 -31.41
C ILE A 361 26.11 -43.77 -32.59
N ARG A 362 25.48 -43.03 -33.52
CA ARG A 362 24.87 -43.62 -34.73
C ARG A 362 25.92 -44.26 -35.66
N SER A 363 27.11 -43.66 -35.76
CA SER A 363 28.16 -44.18 -36.64
C SER A 363 28.71 -45.53 -36.15
N GLU A 364 28.96 -45.68 -34.85
CA GLU A 364 29.52 -46.94 -34.29
C GLU A 364 28.52 -48.12 -34.39
N VAL A 365 27.22 -47.87 -34.21
CA VAL A 365 26.18 -48.93 -34.30
C VAL A 365 26.03 -49.47 -35.72
N VAL A 366 26.15 -48.62 -36.74
CA VAL A 366 26.10 -49.04 -38.16
C VAL A 366 27.30 -49.91 -38.51
N GLU A 367 28.47 -49.61 -37.97
CA GLU A 367 29.72 -50.33 -38.25
C GLU A 367 29.73 -51.72 -37.59
N TYR A 368 29.15 -51.84 -36.39
CA TYR A 368 29.00 -53.13 -35.69
C TYR A 368 28.04 -54.09 -36.43
N ASN A 369 26.92 -53.58 -36.95
CA ASN A 369 25.96 -54.39 -37.72
C ASN A 369 26.57 -54.95 -39.02
N LYS A 370 27.44 -54.18 -39.68
CA LYS A 370 28.13 -54.60 -40.90
C LYS A 370 29.14 -55.73 -40.67
N GLN A 371 29.78 -55.78 -39.50
CA GLN A 371 30.69 -56.88 -39.15
C GLN A 371 29.93 -58.20 -38.88
N LEU A 372 28.73 -58.10 -38.30
CA LEU A 372 27.87 -59.25 -38.00
C LEU A 372 27.36 -59.95 -39.27
N GLU A 373 26.90 -59.19 -40.27
CA GLU A 373 26.41 -59.73 -41.55
C GLU A 373 27.50 -60.49 -42.33
N ASN A 374 28.73 -59.97 -42.33
CA ASN A 374 29.85 -60.62 -43.01
C ASN A 374 30.18 -62.00 -42.39
N GLY A 375 30.14 -62.13 -41.06
CA GLY A 375 30.40 -63.40 -40.37
C GLY A 375 29.33 -64.48 -40.64
N ILE A 376 28.07 -64.08 -40.83
CA ILE A 376 26.96 -65.00 -41.16
C ILE A 376 27.12 -65.55 -42.60
N SER A 377 27.57 -64.70 -43.53
CA SER A 377 27.80 -65.08 -44.92
C SER A 377 28.93 -66.12 -45.08
N ASP A 378 30.03 -65.96 -44.35
CA ASP A 378 31.19 -66.87 -44.39
C ASP A 378 30.85 -68.27 -43.83
N ASN A 379 30.07 -68.33 -42.75
CA ASN A 379 29.63 -69.60 -42.17
C ASN A 379 28.67 -70.36 -43.09
N THR A 380 27.77 -69.66 -43.77
CA THR A 380 26.83 -70.26 -44.73
C THR A 380 27.56 -70.92 -45.92
N SER A 381 28.64 -70.27 -46.39
CA SER A 381 29.50 -70.79 -47.46
C SER A 381 30.22 -72.08 -47.07
N SER A 382 30.72 -72.15 -45.82
CA SER A 382 31.42 -73.33 -45.27
C SER A 382 30.50 -74.54 -45.11
N ILE A 383 29.26 -74.32 -44.64
CA ILE A 383 28.25 -75.37 -44.50
C ILE A 383 27.87 -75.95 -45.87
N THR A 384 27.75 -75.10 -46.89
CA THR A 384 27.39 -75.52 -48.25
C THR A 384 28.48 -76.37 -48.89
N GLN A 385 29.77 -76.06 -48.66
CA GLN A 385 30.87 -76.90 -49.14
C GLN A 385 30.88 -78.29 -48.49
N LEU A 386 30.62 -78.37 -47.18
CA LEU A 386 30.58 -79.64 -46.45
C LEU A 386 29.44 -80.55 -46.94
N ALA A 387 28.26 -79.98 -47.22
CA ALA A 387 27.11 -80.70 -47.76
C ALA A 387 27.38 -81.30 -49.15
N ASN A 388 28.11 -80.58 -50.00
CA ASN A 388 28.50 -81.06 -51.33
C ASN A 388 29.53 -82.20 -51.27
N GLU A 389 30.46 -82.15 -50.30
CA GLU A 389 31.46 -83.21 -50.11
C GLU A 389 30.83 -84.52 -49.61
N ILE A 390 29.83 -84.44 -48.72
CA ILE A 390 29.04 -85.59 -48.26
C ILE A 390 28.28 -86.23 -49.42
N THR A 391 27.65 -85.41 -50.26
CA THR A 391 26.87 -85.87 -51.42
C THR A 391 27.75 -86.62 -52.44
N SER A 392 28.99 -86.16 -52.64
CA SER A 392 29.96 -86.79 -53.54
C SER A 392 30.54 -88.11 -53.03
N ARG A 393 30.57 -88.35 -51.71
CA ARG A 393 31.10 -89.60 -51.12
C ARG A 393 30.11 -90.76 -51.18
N VAL A 394 28.82 -90.46 -51.35
CA VAL A 394 27.73 -91.46 -51.36
C VAL A 394 27.57 -92.16 -52.72
N THR A 395 28.13 -91.64 -53.81
CA THR A 395 27.70 -92.00 -55.18
C THR A 395 28.58 -92.97 -56.00
N MET A 396 29.57 -93.67 -55.42
CA MET A 396 30.40 -94.66 -56.16
C MET A 396 30.90 -95.78 -55.21
N THR A 397 30.84 -97.11 -55.46
CA THR A 397 30.45 -97.99 -56.57
C THR A 397 30.33 -99.45 -56.02
N ALA A 398 29.56 -100.32 -56.68
CA ALA A 398 29.60 -101.81 -56.64
C ALA A 398 28.76 -102.60 -55.59
N PHE A 399 28.16 -101.98 -54.58
CA PHE A 399 27.23 -102.68 -53.65
C PHE A 399 25.78 -102.74 -54.19
N GLU A 400 25.35 -101.70 -54.91
CA GLU A 400 23.95 -101.51 -55.35
C GLU A 400 23.48 -102.52 -56.40
N GLN A 401 24.39 -103.04 -57.25
CA GLN A 401 24.03 -104.04 -58.25
C GLN A 401 23.74 -105.42 -57.64
N GLY A 402 24.28 -105.74 -56.46
CA GLY A 402 23.97 -106.97 -55.72
C GLY A 402 22.63 -106.89 -54.97
N LEU A 403 22.28 -105.71 -54.48
CA LEU A 403 21.01 -105.44 -53.79
C LEU A 403 19.81 -105.54 -54.72
N GLN A 404 19.90 -105.05 -55.96
CA GLN A 404 18.78 -105.04 -56.91
C GLN A 404 18.28 -106.46 -57.25
N LYS A 405 19.19 -107.43 -57.30
CA LYS A 405 18.85 -108.83 -57.59
C LYS A 405 18.16 -109.50 -56.41
N ASN A 406 18.64 -109.26 -55.19
CA ASN A 406 18.01 -109.80 -53.98
C ASN A 406 16.66 -109.10 -53.68
N LEU A 407 16.51 -107.84 -54.05
CA LEU A 407 15.27 -107.07 -53.93
C LEU A 407 14.17 -107.62 -54.85
N ASN A 408 14.49 -107.98 -56.09
CA ASN A 408 13.50 -108.53 -57.03
C ASN A 408 12.99 -109.92 -56.60
N ASP A 409 13.86 -110.77 -56.05
CA ASP A 409 13.49 -112.08 -55.52
C ASP A 409 12.66 -111.95 -54.22
N ALA A 410 12.98 -110.97 -53.36
CA ALA A 410 12.21 -110.66 -52.16
C ALA A 410 10.83 -110.05 -52.46
N ASN A 411 10.72 -109.16 -53.44
CA ASN A 411 9.46 -108.53 -53.85
C ASN A 411 8.46 -109.56 -54.41
N THR A 412 8.94 -110.52 -55.22
CA THR A 412 8.07 -111.60 -55.75
C THR A 412 7.47 -112.47 -54.63
N TYR A 413 8.21 -112.66 -53.52
CA TYR A 413 7.74 -113.41 -52.35
C TYR A 413 6.86 -112.55 -51.43
N ALA A 414 7.08 -111.23 -51.41
CA ALA A 414 6.26 -110.25 -50.70
C ALA A 414 4.89 -110.08 -51.36
N ASP A 415 4.82 -109.96 -52.69
CA ASP A 415 3.57 -109.80 -53.46
C ASP A 415 2.59 -110.96 -53.23
N GLN A 416 3.10 -112.20 -53.12
CA GLN A 416 2.30 -113.39 -52.82
C GLN A 416 1.78 -113.43 -51.37
N ARG A 417 2.51 -112.83 -50.43
CA ARG A 417 2.10 -112.67 -49.02
C ARG A 417 1.16 -111.48 -48.83
N GLU A 418 1.34 -110.42 -49.61
CA GLU A 418 0.51 -109.22 -49.63
C GLU A 418 -0.89 -109.49 -50.18
N ALA A 419 -1.00 -110.28 -51.26
CA ALA A 419 -2.30 -110.70 -51.79
C ALA A 419 -3.13 -111.52 -50.77
N ALA A 420 -2.49 -112.40 -50.00
CA ALA A 420 -3.14 -113.18 -48.94
C ALA A 420 -3.41 -112.38 -47.67
N ALA A 421 -2.64 -111.32 -47.40
CA ALA A 421 -2.90 -110.39 -46.31
C ALA A 421 -4.10 -109.48 -46.66
N ASN A 422 -4.13 -108.92 -47.87
CA ASN A 422 -5.19 -108.02 -48.37
C ASN A 422 -6.58 -108.65 -48.37
N GLU A 423 -6.71 -109.95 -48.66
CA GLU A 423 -8.00 -110.66 -48.59
C GLU A 423 -8.55 -110.77 -47.15
N TYR A 424 -7.68 -110.80 -46.13
CA TYR A 424 -8.06 -110.78 -44.72
C TYR A 424 -8.23 -109.34 -44.16
N THR A 425 -7.44 -108.37 -44.64
CA THR A 425 -7.59 -106.96 -44.26
C THR A 425 -8.81 -106.30 -44.88
N ASP A 426 -9.17 -106.59 -46.14
CA ASP A 426 -10.36 -106.01 -46.79
C ASP A 426 -11.66 -106.45 -46.09
N GLY A 427 -11.78 -107.73 -45.70
CA GLY A 427 -12.94 -108.21 -44.94
C GLY A 427 -13.09 -107.58 -43.55
N ARG A 428 -11.99 -107.20 -42.89
CA ARG A 428 -12.00 -106.46 -41.62
C ARG A 428 -12.14 -104.95 -41.79
N LEU A 429 -11.60 -104.38 -42.88
CA LEU A 429 -11.70 -102.97 -43.21
C LEU A 429 -13.14 -102.60 -43.57
N VAL A 430 -13.87 -103.44 -44.32
CA VAL A 430 -15.29 -103.20 -44.62
C VAL A 430 -16.14 -103.15 -43.34
N MET A 431 -15.92 -104.06 -42.38
CA MET A 431 -16.63 -104.03 -41.09
C MET A 431 -16.21 -102.86 -40.19
N VAL A 432 -15.00 -102.32 -40.33
CA VAL A 432 -14.53 -101.14 -39.59
C VAL A 432 -15.03 -99.87 -40.25
N ASP A 433 -15.07 -99.80 -41.58
CA ASP A 433 -15.58 -98.69 -42.39
C ASP A 433 -17.08 -98.52 -42.17
N GLU A 434 -17.87 -99.60 -42.21
CA GLU A 434 -19.31 -99.55 -41.89
C GLU A 434 -19.59 -99.05 -40.45
N ARG A 435 -18.72 -99.43 -39.50
CA ARG A 435 -18.79 -98.96 -38.11
C ARG A 435 -18.31 -97.52 -37.96
N LEU A 436 -17.33 -97.09 -38.75
CA LEU A 436 -16.80 -95.74 -38.77
C LEU A 436 -17.81 -94.78 -39.39
N THR A 437 -18.40 -95.14 -40.54
CA THR A 437 -19.48 -94.38 -41.18
C THR A 437 -20.71 -94.23 -40.27
N SER A 438 -21.09 -95.29 -39.54
CA SER A 438 -22.19 -95.22 -38.56
C SER A 438 -21.84 -94.34 -37.35
N ALA A 439 -20.60 -94.39 -36.88
CA ALA A 439 -20.10 -93.54 -35.80
C ALA A 439 -19.98 -92.07 -36.23
N GLU A 440 -19.48 -91.79 -37.43
CA GLU A 440 -19.39 -90.45 -38.03
C GLU A 440 -20.77 -89.85 -38.24
N SER A 441 -21.75 -90.63 -38.70
CA SER A 441 -23.14 -90.17 -38.83
C SER A 441 -23.76 -89.85 -37.45
N SER A 442 -23.50 -90.67 -36.44
CA SER A 442 -23.96 -90.43 -35.06
C SER A 442 -23.27 -89.23 -34.41
N ILE A 443 -21.97 -89.04 -34.63
CA ILE A 443 -21.20 -87.89 -34.17
C ILE A 443 -21.65 -86.62 -34.88
N THR A 444 -21.94 -86.67 -36.18
CA THR A 444 -22.47 -85.53 -36.95
C THR A 444 -23.87 -85.16 -36.48
N GLN A 445 -24.75 -86.13 -36.21
CA GLN A 445 -26.08 -85.86 -35.65
C GLN A 445 -26.00 -85.28 -34.23
N LEU A 446 -25.07 -85.76 -33.40
CA LEU A 446 -24.85 -85.26 -32.05
C LEU A 446 -24.21 -83.85 -32.08
N ALA A 447 -23.24 -83.62 -32.96
CA ALA A 447 -22.61 -82.32 -33.19
C ALA A 447 -23.65 -81.31 -33.68
N ASN A 448 -24.48 -81.66 -34.67
CA ASN A 448 -25.57 -80.80 -35.13
C ASN A 448 -26.60 -80.53 -34.02
N SER A 449 -26.92 -81.53 -33.18
CA SER A 449 -27.78 -81.33 -32.00
C SER A 449 -27.15 -80.47 -30.90
N ILE A 450 -25.82 -80.44 -30.80
CA ILE A 450 -25.08 -79.61 -29.83
C ILE A 450 -24.96 -78.19 -30.37
N THR A 451 -24.60 -78.01 -31.65
CA THR A 451 -24.58 -76.72 -32.36
C THR A 451 -25.97 -76.05 -32.32
N LEU A 452 -27.06 -76.78 -32.63
CA LEU A 452 -28.43 -76.26 -32.54
C LEU A 452 -28.89 -75.94 -31.11
N LYS A 453 -28.31 -76.55 -30.07
CA LYS A 453 -28.64 -76.27 -28.66
C LYS A 453 -27.75 -75.21 -28.02
N VAL A 454 -26.57 -74.93 -28.59
CA VAL A 454 -25.58 -73.98 -28.08
C VAL A 454 -25.70 -72.62 -28.77
N ASP A 455 -26.05 -72.55 -30.06
CA ASP A 455 -26.03 -71.28 -30.82
C ASP A 455 -27.21 -70.33 -30.53
N GLN A 456 -28.41 -70.83 -30.17
CA GLN A 456 -29.61 -69.97 -30.14
C GLN A 456 -29.95 -69.33 -28.78
N THR A 457 -29.32 -69.74 -27.66
CA THR A 457 -29.73 -69.25 -26.31
C THR A 457 -28.63 -68.64 -25.46
N VAL A 458 -27.36 -68.90 -25.74
CA VAL A 458 -26.25 -68.33 -24.97
C VAL A 458 -25.55 -67.21 -25.74
N TYR A 459 -25.40 -67.37 -27.06
CA TYR A 459 -24.79 -66.36 -27.93
C TYR A 459 -25.75 -65.19 -28.21
N GLU A 460 -27.02 -65.46 -28.54
CA GLU A 460 -28.04 -64.42 -28.74
C GLU A 460 -28.38 -63.65 -27.46
N ASN A 461 -28.47 -64.31 -26.29
CA ASN A 461 -28.66 -63.63 -25.01
C ASN A 461 -27.37 -62.89 -24.54
N GLY A 462 -26.19 -63.39 -24.90
CA GLY A 462 -24.92 -62.72 -24.64
C GLY A 462 -24.76 -61.45 -25.47
N ILE A 463 -25.16 -61.48 -26.74
CA ILE A 463 -25.20 -60.31 -27.63
C ILE A 463 -26.29 -59.33 -27.19
N LEU A 464 -27.50 -59.81 -26.87
CA LEU A 464 -28.59 -58.96 -26.41
C LEU A 464 -28.27 -58.29 -25.07
N ASN A 465 -27.66 -59.00 -24.12
CA ASN A 465 -27.22 -58.41 -22.86
C ASN A 465 -26.05 -57.44 -23.05
N ALA A 466 -25.10 -57.74 -23.94
CA ALA A 466 -24.00 -56.83 -24.26
C ALA A 466 -24.46 -55.57 -25.01
N GLN A 467 -25.43 -55.70 -25.93
CA GLN A 467 -26.09 -54.58 -26.60
C GLN A 467 -26.92 -53.75 -25.61
N THR A 468 -27.71 -54.40 -24.76
CA THR A 468 -28.50 -53.70 -23.72
C THR A 468 -27.59 -52.97 -22.72
N TYR A 469 -26.45 -53.56 -22.36
CA TYR A 469 -25.47 -52.93 -21.47
C TYR A 469 -24.74 -51.77 -22.15
N ALA A 470 -24.36 -51.91 -23.43
CA ALA A 470 -23.76 -50.83 -24.22
C ALA A 470 -24.74 -49.68 -24.51
N GLU A 471 -26.02 -49.98 -24.76
CA GLU A 471 -27.09 -49.00 -24.92
C GLU A 471 -27.41 -48.27 -23.60
N LEU A 472 -27.39 -48.97 -22.45
CA LEU A 472 -27.53 -48.34 -21.13
C LEU A 472 -26.33 -47.46 -20.77
N GLU A 473 -25.09 -47.87 -21.09
CA GLU A 473 -23.90 -47.03 -20.91
C GLU A 473 -23.89 -45.83 -21.87
N ALA A 474 -24.30 -46.01 -23.12
CA ALA A 474 -24.43 -44.92 -24.09
C ALA A 474 -25.51 -43.90 -23.66
N ALA A 475 -26.66 -44.37 -23.18
CA ALA A 475 -27.73 -43.53 -22.66
C ALA A 475 -27.32 -42.77 -21.38
N GLU A 476 -26.56 -43.41 -20.48
CA GLU A 476 -26.03 -42.74 -19.28
C GLU A 476 -24.91 -41.75 -19.64
N ALA A 477 -24.08 -42.05 -20.64
CA ALA A 477 -23.08 -41.12 -21.17
C ALA A 477 -23.74 -39.91 -21.88
N GLU A 478 -24.84 -40.12 -22.61
CA GLU A 478 -25.65 -39.06 -23.22
C GLU A 478 -26.31 -38.17 -22.16
N LYS A 479 -26.92 -38.78 -21.14
CA LYS A 479 -27.48 -38.06 -19.98
C LYS A 479 -26.44 -37.26 -19.22
N ASN A 480 -25.23 -37.80 -19.04
CA ASN A 480 -24.13 -37.10 -18.39
C ASN A 480 -23.55 -35.96 -19.25
N ALA A 481 -23.46 -36.15 -20.57
CA ALA A 481 -23.07 -35.09 -21.50
C ALA A 481 -24.11 -33.96 -21.55
N LYS A 482 -25.41 -34.31 -21.50
CA LYS A 482 -26.51 -33.34 -21.40
C LYS A 482 -26.51 -32.57 -20.08
N ALA A 483 -26.28 -33.26 -18.96
CA ALA A 483 -26.13 -32.62 -17.66
C ALA A 483 -24.91 -31.70 -17.59
N TYR A 484 -23.81 -32.06 -18.25
CA TYR A 484 -22.63 -31.21 -18.39
C TYR A 484 -22.92 -29.96 -19.24
N ALA A 485 -23.57 -30.12 -20.39
CA ALA A 485 -23.99 -29.00 -21.24
C ALA A 485 -25.00 -28.07 -20.54
N GLU A 486 -25.97 -28.62 -19.81
CA GLU A 486 -26.90 -27.85 -18.97
C GLU A 486 -26.17 -27.11 -17.85
N THR A 487 -25.16 -27.71 -17.23
CA THR A 487 -24.33 -27.06 -16.21
C THR A 487 -23.53 -25.90 -16.80
N GLN A 488 -22.92 -26.07 -17.98
CA GLN A 488 -22.18 -24.99 -18.63
C GLN A 488 -23.10 -23.86 -19.10
N ALA A 489 -24.29 -24.17 -19.61
CA ALA A 489 -25.30 -23.17 -19.96
C ALA A 489 -25.79 -22.40 -18.71
N ASN A 490 -25.98 -23.08 -17.57
CA ASN A 490 -26.34 -22.44 -16.31
C ASN A 490 -25.20 -21.56 -15.77
N ASN A 491 -23.95 -22.01 -15.85
CA ASN A 491 -22.79 -21.20 -15.47
C ASN A 491 -22.66 -19.95 -16.35
N ALA A 492 -22.90 -20.07 -17.66
CA ALA A 492 -22.91 -18.93 -18.58
C ALA A 492 -24.06 -17.95 -18.27
N ARG A 493 -25.23 -18.48 -17.85
CA ARG A 493 -26.36 -17.68 -17.40
C ARG A 493 -26.05 -16.93 -16.11
N ASP A 494 -25.47 -17.62 -15.13
CA ASP A 494 -25.11 -17.05 -13.83
C ASP A 494 -24.02 -15.98 -14.01
N ALA A 495 -23.02 -16.22 -14.86
CA ALA A 495 -22.01 -15.22 -15.21
C ALA A 495 -22.60 -13.98 -15.92
N ALA A 496 -23.60 -14.17 -16.80
CA ALA A 496 -24.32 -13.08 -17.45
C ALA A 496 -25.19 -12.28 -16.46
N GLN A 497 -25.78 -12.94 -15.46
CA GLN A 497 -26.54 -12.32 -14.37
C GLN A 497 -25.63 -11.55 -13.41
N ASP A 498 -24.49 -12.12 -13.01
CA ASP A 498 -23.50 -11.46 -12.17
C ASP A 498 -22.95 -10.18 -12.82
N TYR A 499 -22.72 -10.20 -14.14
CA TYR A 499 -22.36 -9.01 -14.91
C TYR A 499 -23.46 -7.94 -14.91
N ALA A 500 -24.72 -8.35 -15.08
CA ALA A 500 -25.87 -7.45 -15.06
C ALA A 500 -25.99 -6.77 -13.68
N ASP A 501 -25.82 -7.53 -12.61
CA ASP A 501 -25.89 -7.02 -11.24
C ASP A 501 -24.71 -6.10 -10.89
N GLY A 502 -23.52 -6.38 -11.41
CA GLY A 502 -22.36 -5.48 -11.32
C GLY A 502 -22.58 -4.14 -12.01
N LEU A 503 -23.15 -4.13 -13.23
CA LEU A 503 -23.50 -2.89 -13.93
C LEU A 503 -24.56 -2.09 -13.17
N LYS A 504 -25.61 -2.76 -12.68
CA LYS A 504 -26.66 -2.14 -11.88
C LYS A 504 -26.09 -1.49 -10.62
N ALA A 505 -25.17 -2.15 -9.92
CA ALA A 505 -24.52 -1.59 -8.72
C ALA A 505 -23.76 -0.29 -9.04
N SER A 506 -23.01 -0.28 -10.15
CA SER A 506 -22.22 0.86 -10.58
C SER A 506 -23.10 2.04 -11.03
N ILE A 507 -24.20 1.77 -11.74
CA ILE A 507 -25.17 2.79 -12.16
C ILE A 507 -25.97 3.33 -10.98
N ASN A 508 -26.35 2.47 -10.04
CA ASN A 508 -26.99 2.89 -8.80
C ASN A 508 -26.11 3.85 -8.01
N SER A 509 -24.79 3.69 -8.04
CA SER A 509 -23.84 4.66 -7.47
C SER A 509 -23.96 6.03 -8.14
N ASP A 510 -23.86 6.10 -9.47
CA ASP A 510 -23.92 7.38 -10.20
C ASP A 510 -25.30 8.06 -10.02
N ILE A 511 -26.38 7.26 -10.00
CA ILE A 511 -27.74 7.75 -9.73
C ILE A 511 -27.86 8.31 -8.30
N ASN A 512 -27.21 7.68 -7.32
CA ASN A 512 -27.17 8.17 -5.96
C ASN A 512 -26.36 9.48 -5.85
N ASN A 513 -25.26 9.62 -6.60
CA ASN A 513 -24.50 10.87 -6.64
C ASN A 513 -25.34 12.02 -7.22
N VAL A 514 -26.07 11.79 -8.32
CA VAL A 514 -26.98 12.80 -8.86
C VAL A 514 -28.10 13.12 -7.87
N LYS A 515 -28.70 12.12 -7.20
CA LYS A 515 -29.73 12.34 -6.17
C LYS A 515 -29.18 13.20 -5.01
N GLN A 516 -27.96 12.93 -4.56
CA GLN A 516 -27.31 13.70 -3.49
C GLN A 516 -27.06 15.15 -3.95
N SER A 517 -26.52 15.36 -5.16
CA SER A 517 -26.33 16.69 -5.72
C SER A 517 -27.63 17.48 -5.88
N ILE A 518 -28.74 16.81 -6.19
CA ILE A 518 -30.07 17.43 -6.21
C ILE A 518 -30.46 17.89 -4.79
N THR A 519 -30.29 17.04 -3.77
CA THR A 519 -30.60 17.35 -2.38
C THR A 519 -29.76 18.51 -1.84
N ASP A 520 -28.47 18.55 -2.16
CA ASP A 520 -27.56 19.62 -1.71
C ASP A 520 -27.92 20.97 -2.35
N LEU A 521 -28.26 20.96 -3.65
CA LEU A 521 -28.74 22.13 -4.36
C LEU A 521 -30.10 22.61 -3.79
N GLU A 522 -31.04 21.69 -3.56
CA GLU A 522 -32.35 21.99 -2.95
C GLU A 522 -32.19 22.60 -1.55
N GLY A 523 -31.30 22.05 -0.72
CA GLY A 523 -30.97 22.60 0.60
C GLY A 523 -30.42 24.03 0.54
N THR A 524 -29.49 24.28 -0.39
CA THR A 524 -28.91 25.61 -0.60
C THR A 524 -29.95 26.62 -1.07
N ILE A 525 -30.82 26.24 -2.00
CA ILE A 525 -31.93 27.07 -2.49
C ILE A 525 -32.90 27.40 -1.34
N ASN A 526 -33.30 26.39 -0.56
CA ASN A 526 -34.23 26.57 0.56
C ASN A 526 -33.70 27.53 1.62
N SER A 527 -32.39 27.51 1.89
CA SER A 527 -31.76 28.47 2.79
C SER A 527 -31.72 29.88 2.18
N SER A 528 -31.30 29.98 0.92
CA SER A 528 -31.12 31.27 0.23
C SER A 528 -32.45 31.98 -0.03
N PHE A 529 -33.56 31.25 -0.17
CA PHE A 529 -34.86 31.85 -0.47
C PHE A 529 -35.62 32.34 0.78
N LYS A 530 -35.06 32.14 1.97
CA LYS A 530 -35.78 32.28 3.24
C LYS A 530 -36.18 33.70 3.60
N ASP A 531 -35.36 34.70 3.29
CA ASP A 531 -35.61 36.11 3.61
C ASP A 531 -36.14 36.94 2.43
N GLY A 532 -36.30 36.31 1.25
CA GLY A 532 -36.81 36.93 0.04
C GLY A 532 -35.80 37.79 -0.73
N VAL A 533 -34.53 37.82 -0.31
CA VAL A 533 -33.45 38.59 -0.95
C VAL A 533 -32.31 37.64 -1.30
N ILE A 534 -31.83 37.66 -2.54
CA ILE A 534 -30.70 36.83 -2.96
C ILE A 534 -29.42 37.66 -2.94
N GLN A 535 -28.53 37.36 -2.00
CA GLN A 535 -27.22 37.99 -1.90
C GLN A 535 -26.27 37.44 -2.96
N GLU A 536 -25.26 38.21 -3.33
CA GLU A 536 -24.25 37.79 -4.31
C GLU A 536 -23.50 36.51 -3.86
N SER A 537 -23.28 36.34 -2.55
CA SER A 537 -22.71 35.12 -1.97
C SER A 537 -23.63 33.91 -2.10
N GLU A 538 -24.94 34.10 -1.99
CA GLU A 538 -25.95 33.03 -2.13
C GLU A 538 -26.11 32.61 -3.59
N ALA A 539 -26.14 33.58 -4.52
CA ALA A 539 -26.15 33.32 -5.96
C ALA A 539 -24.91 32.52 -6.40
N ARG A 540 -23.72 32.86 -5.89
CA ARG A 540 -22.47 32.10 -6.15
C ARG A 540 -22.51 30.69 -5.54
N ALA A 541 -23.11 30.51 -4.37
CA ALA A 541 -23.27 29.20 -3.76
C ALA A 541 -24.22 28.31 -4.60
N ILE A 542 -25.35 28.87 -5.05
CA ILE A 542 -26.30 28.19 -5.95
C ILE A 542 -25.60 27.80 -7.27
N GLU A 543 -24.83 28.71 -7.88
CA GLU A 543 -24.06 28.44 -9.10
C GLU A 543 -23.06 27.28 -8.91
N LYS A 544 -22.35 27.23 -7.78
CA LYS A 544 -21.44 26.10 -7.46
C LYS A 544 -22.17 24.75 -7.45
N TYR A 545 -23.32 24.66 -6.78
CA TYR A 545 -24.08 23.41 -6.71
C TYR A 545 -24.76 23.06 -8.04
N ILE A 546 -25.13 24.04 -8.87
CA ILE A 546 -25.58 23.80 -10.26
C ILE A 546 -24.45 23.16 -11.08
N ASN A 547 -23.23 23.67 -10.97
CA ASN A 547 -22.07 23.11 -11.68
C ASN A 547 -21.75 21.69 -11.22
N SER A 548 -21.87 21.41 -9.92
CA SER A 548 -21.73 20.05 -9.36
C SER A 548 -22.79 19.12 -9.94
N LEU A 549 -24.06 19.54 -9.95
CA LEU A 549 -25.15 18.75 -10.52
C LEU A 549 -24.98 18.50 -12.03
N ALA A 550 -24.43 19.47 -12.77
CA ALA A 550 -24.12 19.32 -14.18
C ALA A 550 -23.02 18.27 -14.44
N ALA A 551 -22.01 18.19 -13.56
CA ALA A 551 -20.96 17.19 -13.64
C ALA A 551 -21.52 15.78 -13.40
N GLU A 552 -22.29 15.58 -12.31
CA GLU A 552 -22.90 14.27 -12.02
C GLU A 552 -23.87 13.82 -13.13
N LYS A 553 -24.60 14.78 -13.74
CA LYS A 553 -25.44 14.50 -14.91
C LYS A 553 -24.60 14.01 -16.10
N ALA A 554 -23.44 14.61 -16.35
CA ALA A 554 -22.58 14.24 -17.47
C ALA A 554 -22.05 12.81 -17.32
N ASP A 555 -21.73 12.39 -16.10
CA ASP A 555 -21.30 11.02 -15.81
C ASP A 555 -22.42 10.01 -16.07
N LEU A 556 -23.65 10.30 -15.62
CA LEU A 556 -24.82 9.47 -15.89
C LEU A 556 -25.19 9.43 -17.40
N ASP A 557 -25.02 10.54 -18.12
CA ASP A 557 -25.19 10.60 -19.58
C ASP A 557 -24.19 9.66 -20.29
N GLY A 558 -22.95 9.57 -19.79
CA GLY A 558 -21.94 8.63 -20.27
C GLY A 558 -22.39 7.17 -20.15
N ARG A 559 -22.90 6.78 -18.97
CA ARG A 559 -23.45 5.43 -18.73
C ARG A 559 -24.60 5.09 -19.66
N TYR A 560 -25.54 6.02 -19.79
CA TYR A 560 -26.69 5.87 -20.69
C TYR A 560 -26.23 5.58 -22.13
N ASN A 561 -25.26 6.34 -22.65
CA ASN A 561 -24.79 6.17 -24.02
C ASN A 561 -24.19 4.78 -24.27
N THR A 562 -23.44 4.24 -23.31
CA THR A 562 -22.88 2.88 -23.38
C THR A 562 -23.97 1.82 -23.46
N ILE A 563 -25.00 1.90 -22.59
CA ILE A 563 -26.09 0.92 -22.57
C ILE A 563 -26.96 1.04 -23.81
N TYR A 564 -27.28 2.27 -24.21
CA TYR A 564 -28.16 2.53 -25.35
C TYR A 564 -27.56 2.11 -26.69
N SER A 565 -26.24 2.26 -26.85
CA SER A 565 -25.50 1.84 -28.04
C SER A 565 -25.27 0.33 -28.14
N ASN A 566 -25.58 -0.44 -27.08
CA ASN A 566 -25.49 -1.89 -27.10
C ASN A 566 -26.41 -2.47 -28.20
N ILE A 567 -25.83 -3.36 -29.03
CA ILE A 567 -26.51 -3.99 -30.17
C ILE A 567 -27.63 -4.94 -29.71
N GLU A 568 -27.46 -5.57 -28.56
CA GLU A 568 -28.41 -6.53 -27.98
C GLU A 568 -29.62 -5.84 -27.34
N LEU A 569 -29.52 -4.54 -27.03
CA LEU A 569 -30.64 -3.76 -26.52
C LEU A 569 -31.58 -3.39 -27.66
N THR A 570 -32.67 -4.14 -27.80
CA THR A 570 -33.68 -3.94 -28.84
C THR A 570 -35.10 -3.81 -28.27
N GLY A 571 -36.10 -3.59 -29.14
CA GLY A 571 -37.51 -3.64 -28.76
C GLY A 571 -37.97 -2.54 -27.77
N ALA A 572 -38.89 -2.93 -26.89
CA ALA A 572 -39.56 -2.03 -25.95
C ALA A 572 -38.56 -1.40 -24.96
N SER A 573 -37.64 -2.17 -24.39
CA SER A 573 -36.66 -1.71 -23.41
C SER A 573 -35.76 -0.59 -23.96
N LYS A 574 -35.33 -0.68 -25.24
CA LYS A 574 -34.57 0.40 -25.89
C LYS A 574 -35.39 1.69 -26.02
N THR A 575 -36.67 1.56 -26.36
CA THR A 575 -37.57 2.70 -26.59
C THR A 575 -37.94 3.39 -25.27
N ASP A 576 -38.21 2.61 -24.23
CA ASP A 576 -38.55 3.10 -22.89
C ASP A 576 -37.36 3.82 -22.25
N LEU A 577 -36.15 3.27 -22.40
CA LEU A 577 -34.91 3.91 -21.92
C LEU A 577 -34.67 5.27 -22.59
N ALA A 578 -34.81 5.36 -23.91
CA ALA A 578 -34.70 6.64 -24.62
C ALA A 578 -35.74 7.66 -24.16
N THR A 579 -36.97 7.22 -23.92
CA THR A 579 -38.07 8.09 -23.47
C THR A 579 -37.82 8.61 -22.06
N ALA A 580 -37.34 7.74 -21.15
CA ALA A 580 -36.96 8.12 -19.79
C ALA A 580 -35.80 9.12 -19.80
N LYS A 581 -34.79 8.91 -20.66
CA LYS A 581 -33.65 9.83 -20.80
C LYS A 581 -34.07 11.21 -21.30
N ALA A 582 -34.92 11.28 -22.32
CA ALA A 582 -35.46 12.54 -22.80
C ALA A 582 -36.25 13.30 -21.72
N SER A 583 -37.02 12.56 -20.90
CA SER A 583 -37.76 13.13 -19.78
C SER A 583 -36.84 13.68 -18.68
N TYR A 584 -35.76 12.97 -18.37
CA TYR A 584 -34.70 13.40 -17.45
C TYR A 584 -34.00 14.68 -17.92
N ASP A 585 -33.59 14.74 -19.19
CA ASP A 585 -32.93 15.92 -19.77
C ASP A 585 -33.86 17.15 -19.80
N SER A 586 -35.13 16.93 -20.11
CA SER A 586 -36.15 17.99 -20.09
C SER A 586 -36.40 18.52 -18.68
N ALA A 587 -36.50 17.63 -17.68
CA ALA A 587 -36.70 18.01 -16.29
C ALA A 587 -35.51 18.78 -15.72
N TYR A 588 -34.27 18.35 -16.02
CA TYR A 588 -33.05 19.08 -15.67
C TYR A 588 -33.08 20.51 -16.23
N THR A 589 -33.31 20.65 -17.54
CA THR A 589 -33.34 21.96 -18.22
C THR A 589 -34.41 22.87 -17.63
N THR A 590 -35.58 22.32 -17.32
CA THR A 590 -36.70 23.07 -16.73
C THR A 590 -36.37 23.55 -15.31
N LEU A 591 -35.72 22.71 -14.50
CA LEU A 591 -35.27 23.08 -13.16
C LEU A 591 -34.25 24.22 -13.20
N ILE A 592 -33.18 24.08 -13.99
CA ILE A 592 -32.13 25.10 -14.09
C ILE A 592 -32.70 26.44 -14.58
N ASN A 593 -33.60 26.42 -15.57
CA ASN A 593 -34.25 27.64 -16.04
C ASN A 593 -35.13 28.29 -14.97
N SER A 594 -35.91 27.52 -14.21
CA SER A 594 -36.74 28.03 -13.11
C SER A 594 -35.88 28.67 -12.02
N ILE A 595 -34.76 28.02 -11.64
CA ILE A 595 -33.78 28.56 -10.68
C ILE A 595 -33.19 29.88 -11.19
N ASN A 596 -32.72 29.92 -12.43
CA ASN A 596 -32.12 31.12 -13.03
C ASN A 596 -33.10 32.28 -13.11
N ILE A 597 -34.37 32.02 -13.42
CA ILE A 597 -35.43 33.04 -13.40
C ILE A 597 -35.65 33.57 -11.98
N ALA A 598 -35.70 32.67 -10.99
CA ALA A 598 -35.96 33.01 -9.59
C ALA A 598 -34.83 33.78 -8.88
N ILE A 599 -33.62 33.80 -9.43
CA ILE A 599 -32.47 34.54 -8.85
C ILE A 599 -32.11 35.80 -9.66
N ALA A 600 -32.67 35.98 -10.86
CA ALA A 600 -32.20 36.98 -11.83
C ALA A 600 -32.35 38.43 -11.38
N ASP A 601 -33.38 38.76 -10.59
CA ASP A 601 -33.66 40.12 -10.12
C ASP A 601 -33.09 40.39 -8.71
N GLY A 602 -32.33 39.45 -8.14
CA GLY A 602 -31.76 39.52 -6.80
C GLY A 602 -32.78 39.39 -5.67
N LYS A 603 -34.02 38.99 -5.98
CA LYS A 603 -35.11 38.78 -5.02
C LYS A 603 -35.78 37.45 -5.31
N THR A 604 -36.53 36.94 -4.34
CA THR A 604 -37.37 35.77 -4.55
C THR A 604 -38.70 35.94 -3.84
N ASN A 605 -39.77 35.38 -4.42
CA ASN A 605 -41.10 35.38 -3.85
C ASN A 605 -41.68 33.97 -3.69
N SER A 606 -42.81 33.87 -2.99
CA SER A 606 -43.47 32.60 -2.70
C SER A 606 -43.90 31.83 -3.94
N THR A 607 -44.18 32.51 -5.06
CA THR A 607 -44.58 31.88 -6.32
C THR A 607 -43.38 31.25 -7.03
N GLU A 608 -42.27 31.98 -7.12
CA GLU A 608 -41.00 31.47 -7.67
C GLU A 608 -40.49 30.28 -6.86
N LYS A 609 -40.52 30.39 -5.53
CA LYS A 609 -40.16 29.28 -4.65
C LYS A 609 -41.02 28.04 -4.92
N ALA A 610 -42.34 28.21 -5.02
CA ALA A 610 -43.24 27.10 -5.27
C ALA A 610 -43.02 26.45 -6.65
N ASP A 611 -42.66 27.24 -7.69
CA ASP A 611 -42.32 26.71 -9.00
C ASP A 611 -41.01 25.91 -8.96
N VAL A 612 -39.95 26.45 -8.34
CA VAL A 612 -38.65 25.76 -8.19
C VAL A 612 -38.82 24.46 -7.41
N ASP A 613 -39.54 24.45 -6.29
CA ASP A 613 -39.82 23.26 -5.48
C ASP A 613 -40.59 22.20 -6.32
N ALA A 614 -41.52 22.64 -7.18
CA ALA A 614 -42.22 21.74 -8.10
C ALA A 614 -41.29 21.14 -9.16
N LYS A 615 -40.33 21.92 -9.69
CA LYS A 615 -39.35 21.42 -10.68
C LYS A 615 -38.34 20.46 -10.06
N PHE A 616 -37.93 20.66 -8.80
CA PHE A 616 -37.11 19.69 -8.08
C PHE A 616 -37.80 18.32 -7.99
N LYS A 617 -39.10 18.30 -7.62
CA LYS A 617 -39.89 17.07 -7.60
C LYS A 617 -40.01 16.41 -8.97
N SER A 618 -40.22 17.19 -10.03
CA SER A 618 -40.24 16.67 -11.40
C SER A 618 -38.90 16.03 -11.78
N TYR A 619 -37.77 16.65 -11.41
CA TYR A 619 -36.45 16.11 -11.70
C TYR A 619 -36.12 14.85 -10.89
N GLN A 620 -36.46 14.82 -9.58
CA GLN A 620 -36.34 13.64 -8.73
C GLN A 620 -37.20 12.46 -9.23
N THR A 621 -38.39 12.75 -9.76
CA THR A 621 -39.24 11.73 -10.38
C THR A 621 -38.60 11.20 -11.67
N ALA A 622 -38.11 12.10 -12.54
CA ALA A 622 -37.52 11.73 -13.82
C ALA A 622 -36.25 10.88 -13.66
N ILE A 623 -35.37 11.18 -12.68
CA ILE A 623 -34.20 10.35 -12.41
C ILE A 623 -34.57 8.96 -11.86
N SER A 624 -35.64 8.87 -11.05
CA SER A 624 -36.11 7.57 -10.55
C SER A 624 -36.67 6.70 -11.67
N ILE A 625 -37.36 7.31 -12.64
CA ILE A 625 -37.84 6.61 -13.84
C ILE A 625 -36.65 6.19 -14.73
N LEU A 626 -35.67 7.07 -14.93
CA LEU A 626 -34.46 6.74 -15.69
C LEU A 626 -33.69 5.59 -15.04
N ALA A 627 -33.56 5.57 -13.71
CA ALA A 627 -32.96 4.48 -12.95
C ALA A 627 -33.62 3.14 -13.26
N GLN A 628 -34.95 3.09 -13.12
CA GLN A 628 -35.73 1.90 -13.39
C GLN A 628 -35.53 1.42 -14.84
N ARG A 629 -35.55 2.33 -15.83
CA ARG A 629 -35.39 1.93 -17.23
C ARG A 629 -33.95 1.54 -17.60
N LEU A 630 -32.95 2.04 -16.87
CA LEU A 630 -31.57 1.57 -16.99
C LEU A 630 -31.46 0.12 -16.48
N ASP A 631 -32.04 -0.19 -15.32
CA ASP A 631 -32.08 -1.55 -14.78
C ASP A 631 -32.79 -2.51 -15.75
N GLU A 632 -33.98 -2.15 -16.23
CA GLU A 632 -34.73 -2.95 -17.20
C GLU A 632 -33.99 -3.14 -18.54
N ALA A 633 -33.21 -2.16 -18.98
CA ALA A 633 -32.41 -2.27 -20.19
C ALA A 633 -31.21 -3.21 -20.00
N ILE A 634 -30.58 -3.20 -18.82
CA ILE A 634 -29.49 -4.11 -18.47
C ILE A 634 -30.02 -5.53 -18.36
N ASP A 635 -31.17 -5.72 -17.73
CA ASP A 635 -31.85 -7.01 -17.65
C ASP A 635 -32.20 -7.54 -19.04
N ALA A 636 -32.70 -6.69 -19.93
CA ALA A 636 -32.99 -7.09 -21.30
C ALA A 636 -31.74 -7.52 -22.08
N ILE A 637 -30.61 -6.83 -21.90
CA ILE A 637 -29.33 -7.21 -22.52
C ILE A 637 -28.82 -8.54 -21.96
N ALA A 638 -28.90 -8.74 -20.64
CA ALA A 638 -28.46 -9.97 -19.98
C ALA A 638 -29.31 -11.17 -20.40
N GLN A 639 -30.64 -10.98 -20.49
CA GLN A 639 -31.56 -12.02 -20.94
C GLN A 639 -31.29 -12.45 -22.38
N VAL A 640 -31.05 -11.52 -23.31
CA VAL A 640 -30.74 -11.86 -24.72
C VAL A 640 -29.46 -12.70 -24.82
N LYS A 641 -28.45 -12.40 -23.99
CA LYS A 641 -27.21 -13.20 -23.95
C LYS A 641 -27.41 -14.58 -23.32
N ALA A 642 -28.20 -14.67 -22.26
CA ALA A 642 -28.58 -15.94 -21.65
C ALA A 642 -29.39 -16.83 -22.61
N ASP A 643 -30.35 -16.25 -23.33
CA ASP A 643 -31.19 -16.95 -24.30
C ASP A 643 -30.37 -17.45 -25.50
N ALA A 644 -29.37 -16.69 -25.96
CA ALA A 644 -28.45 -17.12 -27.01
C ALA A 644 -27.60 -18.33 -26.57
N ALA A 645 -27.07 -18.30 -25.35
CA ALA A 645 -26.30 -19.42 -24.78
C ALA A 645 -27.17 -20.67 -24.55
N GLU A 646 -28.42 -20.51 -24.11
CA GLU A 646 -29.36 -21.63 -23.94
C GLU A 646 -29.81 -22.23 -25.29
N PHE A 647 -30.04 -21.38 -26.30
CA PHE A 647 -30.40 -21.81 -27.65
C PHE A 647 -29.27 -22.59 -28.34
N ASP A 648 -28.03 -22.11 -28.22
CA ASP A 648 -26.85 -22.75 -28.81
C ASP A 648 -26.48 -24.07 -28.10
N ALA A 649 -26.74 -24.20 -26.79
CA ALA A 649 -26.41 -25.39 -26.01
C ALA A 649 -27.46 -26.52 -26.07
N ASN A 650 -28.77 -26.22 -25.99
CA ASN A 650 -29.79 -27.23 -25.69
C ASN A 650 -30.71 -27.61 -26.86
N GLN A 651 -31.00 -26.71 -27.82
CA GLN A 651 -31.99 -26.98 -28.87
C GLN A 651 -31.43 -27.61 -30.15
N TYR A 652 -30.15 -27.39 -30.47
CA TYR A 652 -29.53 -27.95 -31.68
C TYR A 652 -29.33 -29.48 -31.58
N THR A 653 -28.81 -29.96 -30.45
CA THR A 653 -28.52 -31.38 -30.21
C THR A 653 -29.79 -32.22 -30.16
N ASP A 654 -30.79 -31.81 -29.37
CA ASP A 654 -32.06 -32.54 -29.21
C ASP A 654 -32.86 -32.59 -30.53
N SER A 655 -32.90 -31.49 -31.30
CA SER A 655 -33.65 -31.44 -32.56
C SER A 655 -32.99 -32.26 -33.67
N GLN A 656 -31.67 -32.18 -33.82
CA GLN A 656 -30.95 -32.91 -34.88
C GLN A 656 -30.83 -34.40 -34.58
N MET A 657 -30.59 -34.78 -33.32
CA MET A 657 -30.56 -36.19 -32.91
C MET A 657 -31.93 -36.86 -33.05
N THR A 658 -33.02 -36.16 -32.74
CA THR A 658 -34.38 -36.67 -32.95
C THR A 658 -34.65 -37.00 -34.43
N ILE A 659 -34.21 -36.12 -35.34
CA ILE A 659 -34.38 -36.32 -36.78
C ILE A 659 -33.51 -37.49 -37.27
N VAL A 660 -32.22 -37.53 -36.91
CA VAL A 660 -31.31 -38.62 -37.31
C VAL A 660 -31.77 -39.97 -36.78
N ASN A 661 -32.16 -40.05 -35.51
CA ASN A 661 -32.64 -41.29 -34.90
C ASN A 661 -33.97 -41.77 -35.51
N GLY A 662 -34.83 -40.84 -35.93
CA GLY A 662 -36.05 -41.17 -36.70
C GLY A 662 -35.72 -41.86 -38.02
N GLU A 663 -34.84 -41.26 -38.83
CA GLU A 663 -34.42 -41.82 -40.12
C GLU A 663 -33.72 -43.17 -39.97
N ILE A 664 -32.87 -43.35 -38.94
CA ILE A 664 -32.20 -44.61 -38.64
C ILE A 664 -33.21 -45.70 -38.23
N SER A 665 -34.20 -45.34 -37.41
CA SER A 665 -35.29 -46.25 -37.04
C SER A 665 -36.10 -46.70 -38.25
N ASP A 666 -36.38 -45.79 -39.19
CA ASP A 666 -37.11 -46.11 -40.42
C ASP A 666 -36.31 -47.08 -41.32
N VAL A 667 -35.01 -46.83 -41.51
CA VAL A 667 -34.11 -47.76 -42.22
C VAL A 667 -34.06 -49.11 -41.51
N SER A 668 -33.89 -49.15 -40.19
CA SER A 668 -33.81 -50.37 -39.38
C SER A 668 -35.09 -51.21 -39.45
N GLY A 669 -36.26 -50.56 -39.33
CA GLY A 669 -37.56 -51.20 -39.49
C GLY A 669 -37.75 -51.79 -40.90
N ARG A 670 -37.26 -51.08 -41.93
CA ARG A 670 -37.31 -51.56 -43.31
C ARG A 670 -36.37 -52.74 -43.57
N ILE A 671 -35.15 -52.73 -43.00
CA ILE A 671 -34.22 -53.87 -43.02
C ILE A 671 -34.88 -55.11 -42.42
N THR A 672 -35.51 -54.96 -41.25
CA THR A 672 -36.19 -56.06 -40.55
C THR A 672 -37.33 -56.63 -41.39
N SER A 673 -38.19 -55.76 -41.92
CA SER A 673 -39.31 -56.18 -42.78
C SER A 673 -38.86 -56.90 -44.04
N LEU A 674 -37.77 -56.44 -44.69
CA LEU A 674 -37.22 -57.09 -45.88
C LEU A 674 -36.59 -58.45 -45.53
N ASN A 675 -35.86 -58.55 -44.40
CA ASN A 675 -35.26 -59.81 -43.95
C ASN A 675 -36.32 -60.88 -43.66
N GLU A 676 -37.40 -60.52 -42.94
CA GLU A 676 -38.52 -61.44 -42.66
C GLU A 676 -39.20 -61.93 -43.94
N TYR A 677 -39.38 -61.05 -44.92
CA TYR A 677 -39.94 -61.42 -46.21
C TYR A 677 -39.02 -62.37 -47.00
N ILE A 678 -37.71 -62.13 -46.97
CA ILE A 678 -36.71 -63.00 -47.60
C ILE A 678 -36.68 -64.38 -46.95
N ASP A 679 -36.65 -64.48 -45.62
CA ASP A 679 -36.66 -65.77 -44.93
C ASP A 679 -37.92 -66.60 -45.25
N GLY A 680 -39.06 -65.93 -45.44
CA GLY A 680 -40.31 -66.57 -45.87
C GLY A 680 -40.24 -67.08 -47.31
N SER A 681 -39.78 -66.24 -48.24
CA SER A 681 -39.74 -66.54 -49.67
C SER A 681 -38.61 -67.51 -50.07
N PHE A 682 -37.55 -67.61 -49.28
CA PHE A 682 -36.42 -68.52 -49.57
C PHE A 682 -36.64 -69.94 -49.03
N LYS A 683 -37.70 -70.15 -48.25
CA LYS A 683 -37.92 -71.37 -47.45
C LYS A 683 -38.16 -72.64 -48.28
N ASP A 684 -38.79 -72.52 -49.44
CA ASP A 684 -39.07 -73.67 -50.32
C ASP A 684 -38.03 -73.84 -51.46
N GLY A 685 -37.01 -72.97 -51.49
CA GLY A 685 -35.91 -73.01 -52.45
C GLY A 685 -36.28 -72.54 -53.86
N VAL A 686 -37.47 -71.98 -54.07
CA VAL A 686 -37.96 -71.52 -55.38
C VAL A 686 -38.52 -70.11 -55.29
N ILE A 687 -38.07 -69.20 -56.16
CA ILE A 687 -38.59 -67.82 -56.19
C ILE A 687 -39.68 -67.68 -57.25
N SER A 688 -40.92 -67.47 -56.78
CA SER A 688 -42.05 -67.16 -57.66
C SER A 688 -41.96 -65.75 -58.23
N THR A 689 -42.70 -65.51 -59.32
CA THR A 689 -42.81 -64.17 -59.92
C THR A 689 -43.40 -63.15 -58.93
N ALA A 690 -44.34 -63.56 -58.08
CA ALA A 690 -44.97 -62.69 -57.09
C ALA A 690 -43.98 -62.29 -55.96
N GLU A 691 -43.14 -63.24 -55.50
CA GLU A 691 -42.11 -62.96 -54.49
C GLU A 691 -41.03 -62.03 -55.05
N ARG A 692 -40.64 -62.20 -56.31
CA ARG A 692 -39.67 -61.32 -56.97
C ARG A 692 -40.19 -59.87 -57.10
N GLU A 693 -41.47 -59.72 -57.46
CA GLU A 693 -42.13 -58.40 -57.54
C GLU A 693 -42.22 -57.73 -56.16
N ALA A 694 -42.56 -58.50 -55.11
CA ALA A 694 -42.61 -58.00 -53.73
C ALA A 694 -41.21 -57.65 -53.18
N LEU A 695 -40.18 -58.46 -53.44
CA LEU A 695 -38.79 -58.17 -53.08
C LEU A 695 -38.31 -56.89 -53.75
N SER A 696 -38.63 -56.69 -55.04
CA SER A 696 -38.32 -55.44 -55.73
C SER A 696 -38.98 -54.23 -55.06
N SER A 697 -40.20 -54.38 -54.55
CA SER A 697 -40.90 -53.31 -53.82
C SER A 697 -40.24 -53.01 -52.47
N HIS A 698 -39.87 -54.04 -51.70
CA HIS A 698 -39.18 -53.89 -50.44
C HIS A 698 -37.79 -53.24 -50.60
N ILE A 699 -37.03 -53.62 -51.64
CA ILE A 699 -35.75 -52.99 -51.99
C ILE A 699 -35.93 -51.51 -52.33
N GLN A 700 -36.96 -51.17 -53.13
CA GLN A 700 -37.23 -49.77 -53.47
C GLN A 700 -37.54 -48.94 -52.23
N GLN A 701 -38.32 -49.50 -51.30
CA GLN A 701 -38.62 -48.82 -50.05
C GLN A 701 -37.37 -48.64 -49.18
N LEU A 702 -36.49 -49.64 -49.11
CA LEU A 702 -35.20 -49.51 -48.41
C LEU A 702 -34.30 -48.42 -49.01
N ASN A 703 -34.26 -48.32 -50.34
CA ASN A 703 -33.53 -47.24 -51.03
C ASN A 703 -34.11 -45.86 -50.71
N ASN A 704 -35.42 -45.75 -50.52
CA ASN A 704 -36.06 -44.48 -50.15
C ASN A 704 -35.69 -44.04 -48.72
N GLU A 705 -35.76 -44.95 -47.74
CA GLU A 705 -35.37 -44.61 -46.36
C GLU A 705 -33.88 -44.24 -46.29
N LYS A 706 -33.03 -44.97 -47.04
CA LYS A 706 -31.61 -44.62 -47.16
C LYS A 706 -31.39 -43.18 -47.68
N ALA A 707 -32.21 -42.71 -48.61
CA ALA A 707 -32.08 -41.37 -49.16
C ALA A 707 -32.42 -40.26 -48.14
N GLY A 708 -33.34 -40.54 -47.21
CA GLY A 708 -33.61 -39.66 -46.06
C GLY A 708 -32.39 -39.52 -45.16
N LEU A 709 -31.77 -40.64 -44.80
CA LEU A 709 -30.53 -40.68 -44.01
C LEU A 709 -29.34 -40.00 -44.73
N ASP A 710 -29.20 -40.17 -46.05
CA ASP A 710 -28.18 -39.50 -46.87
C ASP A 710 -28.32 -37.97 -46.83
N SER A 711 -29.55 -37.47 -46.72
CA SER A 711 -29.82 -36.03 -46.61
C SER A 711 -29.35 -35.47 -45.26
N GLN A 712 -29.58 -36.21 -44.17
CA GLN A 712 -29.10 -35.83 -42.84
C GLN A 712 -27.57 -35.89 -42.73
N TYR A 713 -26.96 -36.92 -43.33
CA TYR A 713 -25.50 -37.00 -43.48
C TYR A 713 -24.94 -35.73 -44.12
N THR A 714 -25.52 -35.30 -45.23
CA THR A 714 -25.04 -34.13 -45.97
C THR A 714 -25.14 -32.85 -45.13
N ALA A 715 -26.25 -32.66 -44.42
CA ALA A 715 -26.45 -31.49 -43.56
C ALA A 715 -25.38 -31.41 -42.46
N ILE A 716 -25.18 -32.49 -41.70
CA ILE A 716 -24.24 -32.54 -40.58
C ILE A 716 -22.79 -32.45 -41.08
N TYR A 717 -22.45 -33.17 -42.15
CA TYR A 717 -21.08 -33.20 -42.69
C TYR A 717 -20.62 -31.83 -43.24
N SER A 718 -21.57 -31.02 -43.71
CA SER A 718 -21.33 -29.68 -44.26
C SER A 718 -21.17 -28.57 -43.22
N ASP A 719 -21.48 -28.83 -41.94
CA ASP A 719 -21.32 -27.84 -40.87
C ASP A 719 -19.83 -27.46 -40.73
N THR A 720 -19.56 -26.15 -40.68
CA THR A 720 -18.19 -25.60 -40.62
C THR A 720 -17.49 -25.91 -39.30
N GLN A 721 -18.25 -26.18 -38.24
CA GLN A 721 -17.73 -26.50 -36.91
C GLN A 721 -17.32 -27.99 -36.79
N LEU A 722 -17.78 -28.86 -37.71
CA LEU A 722 -17.35 -30.25 -37.75
C LEU A 722 -15.98 -30.35 -38.43
N THR A 723 -14.93 -30.53 -37.62
CA THR A 723 -13.54 -30.63 -38.07
C THR A 723 -12.86 -31.89 -37.50
N GLY A 724 -11.59 -32.11 -37.83
CA GLY A 724 -10.77 -33.13 -37.17
C GLY A 724 -11.16 -34.59 -37.42
N THR A 725 -10.96 -35.41 -36.39
CA THR A 725 -11.07 -36.87 -36.43
C THR A 725 -12.52 -37.30 -36.62
N GLU A 726 -13.46 -36.60 -36.01
CA GLU A 726 -14.89 -36.91 -35.98
C GLU A 726 -15.53 -36.72 -37.36
N LYS A 727 -15.11 -35.67 -38.10
CA LYS A 727 -15.48 -35.51 -39.53
C LYS A 727 -15.03 -36.70 -40.37
N THR A 728 -13.80 -37.17 -40.15
CA THR A 728 -13.21 -38.29 -40.90
C THR A 728 -13.88 -39.62 -40.55
N SER A 729 -14.17 -39.84 -39.26
CA SER A 729 -14.88 -41.02 -38.75
C SER A 729 -16.31 -41.11 -39.27
N LEU A 730 -17.04 -39.99 -39.32
CA LEU A 730 -18.39 -39.92 -39.90
C LEU A 730 -18.39 -40.27 -41.39
N ALA A 731 -17.45 -39.73 -42.17
CA ALA A 731 -17.31 -40.08 -43.60
C ALA A 731 -16.97 -41.55 -43.83
N SER A 732 -16.11 -42.12 -42.97
CA SER A 732 -15.72 -43.52 -43.06
C SER A 732 -16.89 -44.46 -42.74
N ALA A 733 -17.65 -44.16 -41.69
CA ALA A 733 -18.85 -44.92 -41.33
C ALA A 733 -19.93 -44.83 -42.42
N LYS A 734 -20.11 -43.65 -43.03
CA LYS A 734 -21.05 -43.47 -44.16
C LYS A 734 -20.66 -44.31 -45.37
N THR A 735 -19.36 -44.38 -45.68
CA THR A 735 -18.84 -45.21 -46.77
C THR A 735 -19.07 -46.70 -46.52
N ALA A 736 -18.86 -47.16 -45.27
CA ALA A 736 -19.13 -48.54 -44.88
C ALA A 736 -20.63 -48.89 -44.96
N TYR A 737 -21.51 -47.96 -44.57
CA TYR A 737 -22.96 -48.09 -44.71
C TYR A 737 -23.39 -48.17 -46.19
N ASP A 738 -22.87 -47.29 -47.05
CA ASP A 738 -23.18 -47.32 -48.49
C ASP A 738 -22.69 -48.61 -49.16
N THR A 739 -21.51 -49.09 -48.77
CA THR A 739 -20.92 -50.32 -49.30
C THR A 739 -21.70 -51.56 -48.88
N SER A 740 -22.11 -51.63 -47.61
CA SER A 740 -22.90 -52.76 -47.08
C SER A 740 -24.34 -52.75 -47.62
N HIS A 741 -24.95 -51.58 -47.83
CA HIS A 741 -26.22 -51.46 -48.54
C HIS A 741 -26.13 -52.02 -49.96
N ALA A 742 -25.12 -51.60 -50.74
CA ALA A 742 -24.92 -52.10 -52.10
C ALA A 742 -24.69 -53.62 -52.11
N SER A 743 -23.88 -54.13 -51.18
CA SER A 743 -23.58 -55.56 -51.03
C SER A 743 -24.84 -56.37 -50.71
N LEU A 744 -25.74 -55.85 -49.88
CA LEU A 744 -27.02 -56.48 -49.58
C LEU A 744 -27.91 -56.57 -50.82
N ILE A 745 -28.05 -55.47 -51.57
CA ILE A 745 -28.84 -55.46 -52.81
C ILE A 745 -28.26 -56.43 -53.85
N ASP A 746 -26.93 -56.47 -54.01
CA ASP A 746 -26.27 -57.39 -54.93
C ASP A 746 -26.43 -58.86 -54.52
N ALA A 747 -26.33 -59.17 -53.22
CA ALA A 747 -26.55 -60.52 -52.70
C ALA A 747 -27.99 -60.99 -52.97
N ILE A 748 -28.99 -60.12 -52.71
CA ILE A 748 -30.40 -60.43 -52.98
C ILE A 748 -30.64 -60.62 -54.47
N ASN A 749 -30.13 -59.71 -55.32
CA ASN A 749 -30.31 -59.80 -56.78
C ASN A 749 -29.65 -61.06 -57.36
N THR A 750 -28.51 -61.49 -56.81
CA THR A 750 -27.84 -62.73 -57.20
C THR A 750 -28.70 -63.94 -56.82
N ALA A 751 -29.21 -63.99 -55.59
CA ALA A 751 -30.01 -65.11 -55.08
C ALA A 751 -31.36 -65.31 -55.81
N ILE A 752 -31.90 -64.29 -56.48
CA ILE A 752 -33.22 -64.38 -57.15
C ILE A 752 -33.13 -64.57 -58.67
N VAL A 753 -31.91 -64.58 -59.25
CA VAL A 753 -31.71 -64.43 -60.71
C VAL A 753 -32.12 -65.67 -61.50
N ASP A 754 -31.91 -66.88 -60.96
CA ASP A 754 -32.18 -68.14 -61.64
C ASP A 754 -33.52 -68.80 -61.23
N ASN A 755 -34.27 -68.13 -60.34
CA ASN A 755 -35.54 -68.55 -59.75
C ASN A 755 -35.44 -69.72 -58.76
N THR A 756 -34.23 -70.09 -58.36
CA THR A 756 -33.97 -71.06 -57.29
C THR A 756 -33.05 -70.44 -56.25
N VAL A 757 -33.12 -70.89 -55.00
CA VAL A 757 -32.25 -70.39 -53.93
C VAL A 757 -31.43 -71.54 -53.38
N THR A 758 -30.11 -71.41 -53.44
CA THR A 758 -29.16 -72.34 -52.82
C THR A 758 -28.90 -71.98 -51.36
N THR A 759 -28.35 -72.94 -50.60
CA THR A 759 -27.98 -72.70 -49.19
C THR A 759 -26.87 -71.65 -49.11
N GLU A 760 -25.94 -71.66 -50.05
CA GLU A 760 -24.86 -70.68 -50.18
C GLU A 760 -25.38 -69.27 -50.46
N GLU A 761 -26.37 -69.11 -51.34
CA GLU A 761 -27.01 -67.81 -51.64
C GLU A 761 -27.80 -67.27 -50.44
N LYS A 762 -28.55 -68.13 -49.74
CA LYS A 762 -29.22 -67.73 -48.50
C LYS A 762 -28.21 -67.25 -47.45
N MET A 763 -27.13 -68.01 -47.23
CA MET A 763 -26.07 -67.62 -46.30
C MET A 763 -25.39 -66.30 -46.70
N ALA A 764 -25.20 -66.05 -48.00
CA ALA A 764 -24.64 -64.79 -48.49
C ALA A 764 -25.56 -63.60 -48.19
N VAL A 765 -26.87 -63.75 -48.38
CA VAL A 765 -27.87 -62.72 -48.06
C VAL A 765 -27.96 -62.47 -46.54
N ASP A 766 -28.00 -63.54 -45.73
CA ASP A 766 -28.04 -63.43 -44.27
C ASP A 766 -26.81 -62.68 -43.72
N ASN A 767 -25.61 -63.00 -44.25
CA ASN A 767 -24.38 -62.29 -43.91
C ASN A 767 -24.43 -60.81 -44.34
N ALA A 768 -24.94 -60.52 -45.53
CA ALA A 768 -25.06 -59.14 -46.01
C ALA A 768 -26.01 -58.30 -45.13
N PHE A 769 -27.10 -58.88 -44.63
CA PHE A 769 -27.96 -58.24 -43.63
C PHE A 769 -27.23 -57.94 -42.32
N ALA A 770 -26.47 -58.90 -41.81
CA ALA A 770 -25.69 -58.72 -40.58
C ALA A 770 -24.65 -57.58 -40.72
N PHE A 771 -23.94 -57.53 -41.86
CA PHE A 771 -23.01 -56.44 -42.14
C PHE A 771 -23.71 -55.09 -42.29
N TYR A 772 -24.87 -55.05 -42.95
CA TYR A 772 -25.62 -53.80 -43.13
C TYR A 772 -26.16 -53.24 -41.81
N ARG A 773 -26.71 -54.09 -40.93
CA ARG A 773 -27.13 -53.68 -39.57
C ARG A 773 -25.95 -53.16 -38.74
N THR A 774 -24.81 -53.83 -38.82
CA THR A 774 -23.58 -53.40 -38.11
C THR A 774 -23.10 -52.04 -38.61
N ALA A 775 -23.11 -51.82 -39.93
CA ALA A 775 -22.71 -50.56 -40.53
C ALA A 775 -23.69 -49.41 -40.20
N LEU A 776 -25.00 -49.68 -40.15
CA LEU A 776 -26.02 -48.72 -39.74
C LEU A 776 -25.83 -48.29 -38.27
N GLY A 777 -25.59 -49.24 -37.35
CA GLY A 777 -25.29 -48.92 -35.94
C GLY A 777 -23.99 -48.14 -35.77
N THR A 778 -22.96 -48.46 -36.56
CA THR A 778 -21.71 -47.68 -36.56
C THR A 778 -21.94 -46.26 -37.08
N LEU A 779 -22.74 -46.10 -38.14
CA LEU A 779 -23.09 -44.79 -38.68
C LEU A 779 -23.90 -43.96 -37.67
N GLN A 780 -24.84 -44.58 -36.95
CA GLN A 780 -25.56 -43.95 -35.85
C GLN A 780 -24.59 -43.36 -34.83
N GLN A 781 -23.69 -44.18 -34.29
CA GLN A 781 -22.71 -43.74 -33.29
C GLN A 781 -21.89 -42.53 -33.76
N ARG A 782 -21.43 -42.54 -35.02
CA ARG A 782 -20.63 -41.43 -35.56
C ARG A 782 -21.45 -40.17 -35.83
N PHE A 783 -22.76 -40.29 -36.09
CA PHE A 783 -23.64 -39.13 -36.11
C PHE A 783 -23.74 -38.48 -34.73
N GLU A 784 -23.89 -39.26 -33.66
CA GLU A 784 -23.98 -38.71 -32.29
C GLU A 784 -22.69 -37.97 -31.91
N GLU A 785 -21.54 -38.57 -32.20
CA GLU A 785 -20.23 -37.95 -31.95
C GLU A 785 -20.05 -36.66 -32.75
N ALA A 786 -20.43 -36.64 -34.03
CA ALA A 786 -20.32 -35.45 -34.88
C ALA A 786 -21.23 -34.32 -34.40
N VAL A 787 -22.47 -34.61 -34.01
CA VAL A 787 -23.41 -33.61 -33.47
C VAL A 787 -22.89 -33.06 -32.13
N LYS A 788 -22.32 -33.91 -31.27
CA LYS A 788 -21.69 -33.49 -29.99
C LYS A 788 -20.53 -32.52 -30.21
N VAL A 789 -19.63 -32.79 -31.15
CA VAL A 789 -18.50 -31.90 -31.44
C VAL A 789 -18.96 -30.56 -32.02
N ILE A 790 -19.95 -30.57 -32.92
CA ILE A 790 -20.53 -29.33 -33.45
C ILE A 790 -21.15 -28.50 -32.31
N ALA A 791 -21.84 -29.14 -31.36
CA ALA A 791 -22.44 -28.47 -30.21
C ALA A 791 -21.37 -27.87 -29.28
N GLN A 792 -20.32 -28.63 -28.95
CA GLN A 792 -19.21 -28.15 -28.12
C GLN A 792 -18.50 -26.96 -28.75
N ALA A 793 -18.15 -27.04 -30.04
CA ALA A 793 -17.47 -25.95 -30.74
C ALA A 793 -18.31 -24.66 -30.80
N LYS A 794 -19.65 -24.78 -30.84
CA LYS A 794 -20.56 -23.63 -30.77
C LYS A 794 -20.64 -23.05 -29.35
N ALA A 795 -20.63 -23.91 -28.32
CA ALA A 795 -20.56 -23.48 -26.93
C ALA A 795 -19.23 -22.75 -26.61
N ASP A 796 -18.10 -23.30 -27.06
CA ASP A 796 -16.77 -22.68 -26.89
C ASP A 796 -16.70 -21.31 -27.59
N ALA A 797 -17.27 -21.19 -28.80
CA ALA A 797 -17.34 -19.92 -29.51
C ALA A 797 -18.21 -18.87 -28.80
N ALA A 798 -19.28 -19.30 -28.11
CA ALA A 798 -20.12 -18.43 -27.29
C ALA A 798 -19.39 -17.99 -25.99
N GLU A 799 -18.63 -18.90 -25.37
CA GLU A 799 -17.77 -18.60 -24.23
C GLU A 799 -16.67 -17.59 -24.62
N ASP A 800 -15.99 -17.79 -25.74
CA ASP A 800 -14.97 -16.87 -26.24
C ASP A 800 -15.56 -15.49 -26.57
N ALA A 801 -16.78 -15.45 -27.14
CA ALA A 801 -17.49 -14.19 -27.38
C ALA A 801 -17.86 -13.47 -26.08
N ALA A 802 -18.23 -14.21 -25.02
CA ALA A 802 -18.48 -13.67 -23.69
C ALA A 802 -17.17 -13.14 -23.07
N ASN A 803 -16.09 -13.92 -23.11
CA ASN A 803 -14.77 -13.57 -22.57
C ASN A 803 -14.14 -12.38 -23.31
N SER A 804 -14.30 -12.28 -24.62
CA SER A 804 -13.83 -11.13 -25.41
C SER A 804 -14.58 -9.84 -25.06
N TYR A 805 -15.85 -9.93 -24.67
CA TYR A 805 -16.62 -8.78 -24.19
C TYR A 805 -16.20 -8.37 -22.77
N THR A 806 -15.95 -9.34 -21.89
CA THR A 806 -15.41 -9.13 -20.54
C THR A 806 -14.02 -8.46 -20.59
N ASN A 807 -13.13 -8.93 -21.45
CA ASN A 807 -11.79 -8.37 -21.66
C ASN A 807 -11.79 -7.00 -22.35
N GLY A 808 -12.80 -6.71 -23.17
CA GLY A 808 -12.99 -5.41 -23.81
C GLY A 808 -13.38 -4.28 -22.85
N ILE A 809 -13.83 -4.60 -21.62
CA ILE A 809 -14.33 -3.62 -20.64
C ILE A 809 -13.49 -3.59 -19.35
N THR A 810 -12.93 -4.72 -18.89
CA THR A 810 -11.94 -4.71 -17.80
C THR A 810 -10.72 -3.88 -18.19
N SER A 811 -10.28 -3.96 -19.45
CA SER A 811 -9.10 -3.21 -19.91
C SER A 811 -9.28 -1.67 -19.87
N PRO A 812 -10.39 -1.07 -20.35
CA PRO A 812 -10.67 0.36 -20.17
C PRO A 812 -10.92 0.79 -18.72
N MET A 813 -11.58 -0.03 -17.88
CA MET A 813 -11.80 0.30 -16.46
C MET A 813 -10.50 0.24 -15.67
N VAL A 814 -9.67 -0.79 -15.88
CA VAL A 814 -8.32 -0.89 -15.31
C VAL A 814 -7.44 0.26 -15.81
N THR A 815 -7.59 0.67 -17.08
CA THR A 815 -6.87 1.84 -17.62
C THR A 815 -7.31 3.12 -16.91
N ARG A 816 -8.62 3.36 -16.74
CA ARG A 816 -9.14 4.54 -16.03
C ARG A 816 -8.77 4.54 -14.54
N ILE A 817 -8.75 3.37 -13.89
CA ILE A 817 -8.31 3.23 -12.49
C ILE A 817 -6.81 3.51 -12.40
N THR A 818 -5.99 2.92 -13.26
CA THR A 818 -4.54 3.17 -13.32
C THR A 818 -4.22 4.65 -13.60
N GLU A 819 -4.96 5.30 -14.50
CA GLU A 819 -4.84 6.73 -14.80
C GLU A 819 -5.28 7.61 -13.63
N ALA A 820 -6.36 7.24 -12.93
CA ALA A 820 -6.84 7.93 -11.74
C ALA A 820 -5.86 7.76 -10.56
N GLU A 821 -5.34 6.55 -10.33
CA GLU A 821 -4.30 6.28 -9.34
C GLU A 821 -3.04 7.08 -9.63
N SER A 822 -2.59 7.12 -10.89
CA SER A 822 -1.47 7.95 -11.32
C SER A 822 -1.71 9.44 -11.08
N SER A 823 -2.93 9.92 -11.37
CA SER A 823 -3.32 11.31 -11.13
C SER A 823 -3.41 11.65 -9.63
N ILE A 824 -3.91 10.72 -8.81
CA ILE A 824 -3.97 10.83 -7.35
C ILE A 824 -2.56 10.83 -6.76
N ILE A 825 -1.65 9.98 -7.24
CA ILE A 825 -0.25 9.97 -6.82
C ILE A 825 0.43 11.29 -7.20
N GLN A 826 0.21 11.79 -8.42
CA GLN A 826 0.75 13.09 -8.83
C GLN A 826 0.22 14.24 -7.96
N LEU A 827 -1.10 14.30 -7.73
CA LEU A 827 -1.72 15.29 -6.85
C LEU A 827 -1.24 15.14 -5.40
N SER A 828 -1.08 13.92 -4.89
CA SER A 828 -0.57 13.65 -3.54
C SER A 828 0.87 14.11 -3.39
N ASN A 829 1.72 13.87 -4.41
CA ASN A 829 3.09 14.36 -4.45
C ASN A 829 3.12 15.89 -4.55
N GLU A 830 2.23 16.50 -5.34
CA GLU A 830 2.15 17.95 -5.50
C GLU A 830 1.62 18.63 -4.22
N ILE A 831 0.65 18.03 -3.53
CA ILE A 831 0.16 18.46 -2.21
C ILE A 831 1.27 18.30 -1.18
N SER A 832 1.98 17.18 -1.14
CA SER A 832 3.10 16.96 -0.23
C SER A 832 4.22 17.98 -0.48
N SER A 833 4.53 18.27 -1.75
CA SER A 833 5.47 19.31 -2.15
C SER A 833 5.01 20.70 -1.71
N LYS A 834 3.77 21.11 -2.03
CA LYS A 834 3.23 22.43 -1.68
C LYS A 834 3.03 22.62 -0.18
N VAL A 835 2.61 21.59 0.55
CA VAL A 835 2.48 21.62 2.02
C VAL A 835 3.86 21.69 2.67
N SER A 836 4.88 21.02 2.12
CA SER A 836 6.27 21.14 2.59
C SER A 836 6.90 22.49 2.24
N GLU A 837 6.48 23.14 1.15
CA GLU A 837 7.05 24.40 0.66
C GLU A 837 6.36 25.62 1.31
N ASP A 838 5.02 25.71 1.33
CA ASP A 838 4.30 26.87 1.86
C ASP A 838 4.26 26.92 3.40
N VAL A 839 4.16 25.79 4.10
CA VAL A 839 4.07 25.78 5.59
C VAL A 839 5.46 25.89 6.23
N TYR A 840 6.50 25.37 5.58
CA TYR A 840 7.86 25.41 6.12
C TYR A 840 8.64 26.68 5.72
N LEU A 841 8.46 27.20 4.49
CA LEU A 841 9.19 28.41 4.05
C LEU A 841 8.50 29.71 4.48
N THR A 842 7.17 29.78 4.55
CA THR A 842 6.51 31.04 4.95
C THR A 842 6.78 31.35 6.42
N ASP A 843 6.75 30.35 7.30
CA ASP A 843 7.10 30.53 8.71
C ASP A 843 8.60 30.70 8.91
N GLN A 844 9.48 30.01 8.16
CA GLN A 844 10.93 30.27 8.24
C GLN A 844 11.34 31.65 7.69
N VAL A 845 10.73 32.14 6.61
CA VAL A 845 11.06 33.46 6.04
C VAL A 845 10.53 34.58 6.93
N VAL A 846 9.35 34.43 7.53
CA VAL A 846 8.81 35.39 8.51
C VAL A 846 9.61 35.33 9.82
N LEU A 847 9.99 34.15 10.30
CA LEU A 847 10.83 34.01 11.49
C LEU A 847 12.25 34.53 11.23
N GLN A 848 12.85 34.25 10.07
CA GLN A 848 14.17 34.77 9.70
C GLN A 848 14.13 36.29 9.53
N GLY A 849 13.09 36.85 8.90
CA GLY A 849 12.90 38.31 8.83
C GLY A 849 12.77 38.95 10.21
N ASN A 850 12.00 38.34 11.12
CA ASN A 850 11.89 38.80 12.50
C ASN A 850 13.21 38.65 13.28
N ILE A 851 13.98 37.59 13.02
CA ILE A 851 15.30 37.34 13.61
C ILE A 851 16.31 38.39 13.10
N ASP A 852 16.30 38.69 11.79
CA ASP A 852 17.16 39.70 11.17
C ASP A 852 16.83 41.11 11.71
N ASP A 853 15.54 41.43 11.87
CA ASP A 853 15.08 42.69 12.48
C ASP A 853 15.46 42.78 13.97
N LEU A 854 15.38 41.67 14.70
CA LEU A 854 15.84 41.58 16.09
C LEU A 854 17.35 41.69 16.20
N GLU A 855 18.12 41.08 15.29
CA GLU A 855 19.58 41.14 15.25
C GLU A 855 20.08 42.54 14.85
N SER A 856 19.41 43.19 13.91
CA SER A 856 19.58 44.60 13.56
C SER A 856 19.30 45.52 14.75
N THR A 857 18.17 45.30 15.44
CA THR A 857 17.78 46.07 16.63
C THR A 857 18.75 45.84 17.78
N ALA A 858 19.18 44.59 18.00
CA ALA A 858 20.15 44.21 19.03
C ALA A 858 21.53 44.80 18.72
N SER A 859 21.96 44.82 17.46
CA SER A 859 23.22 45.43 17.01
C SER A 859 23.19 46.95 17.16
N SER A 860 22.08 47.59 16.80
CA SER A 860 21.84 49.02 17.02
C SER A 860 21.83 49.37 18.51
N LEU A 861 21.16 48.54 19.33
CA LEU A 861 21.15 48.70 20.78
C LEU A 861 22.53 48.46 21.37
N ALA A 862 23.28 47.45 20.92
CA ALA A 862 24.64 47.18 21.35
C ALA A 862 25.57 48.35 20.99
N PHE A 863 25.40 48.96 19.81
CA PHE A 863 26.15 50.15 19.43
C PHE A 863 25.78 51.36 20.28
N ARG A 864 24.48 51.58 20.55
CA ARG A 864 24.00 52.66 21.44
C ARG A 864 24.44 52.45 22.88
N VAL A 865 24.42 51.22 23.38
CA VAL A 865 24.87 50.84 24.73
C VAL A 865 26.38 50.99 24.81
N SER A 866 27.14 50.55 23.80
CA SER A 866 28.60 50.75 23.76
C SER A 866 28.96 52.24 23.69
N SER A 867 28.20 53.02 22.91
CA SER A 867 28.38 54.48 22.83
C SER A 867 28.03 55.16 24.15
N ALA A 868 26.90 54.79 24.77
CA ALA A 868 26.49 55.28 26.08
C ALA A 868 27.45 54.83 27.18
N GLU A 869 27.99 53.61 27.13
CA GLU A 869 28.98 53.10 28.07
C GLU A 869 30.30 53.84 27.89
N SER A 870 30.70 54.15 26.66
CA SER A 870 31.85 55.00 26.37
C SER A 870 31.64 56.44 26.86
N GLU A 871 30.47 57.03 26.60
CA GLU A 871 30.11 58.37 27.11
C GLU A 871 30.03 58.39 28.63
N ILE A 872 29.45 57.37 29.27
CA ILE A 872 29.39 57.24 30.74
C ILE A 872 30.79 57.02 31.29
N LYS A 873 31.66 56.22 30.67
CA LYS A 873 33.06 56.06 31.10
C LYS A 873 33.85 57.35 30.93
N GLN A 874 33.63 58.10 29.84
CA GLN A 874 34.25 59.40 29.61
C GLN A 874 33.74 60.44 30.61
N GLN A 875 32.43 60.51 30.85
CA GLN A 875 31.81 61.38 31.85
C GLN A 875 32.23 60.97 33.26
N ALA A 876 32.29 59.68 33.60
CA ALA A 876 32.81 59.18 34.87
C ALA A 876 34.30 59.49 35.03
N SER A 877 35.09 59.43 33.96
CA SER A 877 36.50 59.84 33.97
C SER A 877 36.64 61.36 34.09
N GLN A 878 35.74 62.15 33.48
CA GLN A 878 35.68 63.61 33.62
C GLN A 878 35.17 64.04 35.01
N ILE A 879 34.26 63.28 35.61
CA ILE A 879 33.79 63.46 36.98
C ILE A 879 34.90 63.03 37.93
N SER A 880 35.57 61.91 37.71
CA SER A 880 36.71 61.46 38.51
C SER A 880 37.91 62.41 38.39
N SER A 881 38.15 63.01 37.23
CA SER A 881 39.19 64.04 37.08
C SER A 881 38.81 65.38 37.70
N LYS A 882 37.50 65.68 37.81
CA LYS A 882 36.97 66.86 38.51
C LYS A 882 36.74 66.63 40.02
N VAL A 883 36.69 65.39 40.51
CA VAL A 883 36.25 65.03 41.87
C VAL A 883 37.25 64.10 42.61
N SER A 884 38.42 63.78 42.04
CA SER A 884 39.50 63.12 42.78
C SER A 884 40.21 64.10 43.72
N TYR A 885 39.90 63.95 45.01
CA TYR A 885 40.50 64.65 46.15
C TYR A 885 41.98 64.26 46.36
N THR A 886 42.87 65.23 46.17
CA THR A 886 44.07 65.38 47.00
C THR A 886 44.23 66.87 47.30
N ASP A 887 43.81 67.29 48.49
CA ASP A 887 44.42 68.38 49.29
C ASP A 887 43.66 68.58 50.62
N PHE A 888 43.61 67.52 51.43
CA PHE A 888 43.40 67.62 52.87
C PHE A 888 44.55 66.91 53.57
N ASN A 889 45.58 67.67 53.97
CA ASN A 889 46.76 67.13 54.66
C ASN A 889 46.81 67.53 56.15
N GLY A 890 45.67 67.92 56.72
CA GLY A 890 45.51 68.04 58.17
C GLY A 890 45.99 69.36 58.80
N ASN A 891 46.34 70.39 58.03
CA ASN A 891 46.68 71.72 58.59
C ASN A 891 46.02 72.94 57.92
N GLU A 892 45.48 72.85 56.69
CA GLU A 892 44.70 73.92 56.06
C GLU A 892 43.60 73.34 55.15
N VAL A 893 42.44 74.00 55.08
CA VAL A 893 41.35 73.69 54.15
C VAL A 893 41.00 74.96 53.36
N MET A 894 41.29 74.96 52.06
CA MET A 894 40.77 75.95 51.12
C MET A 894 39.29 75.64 50.84
N SER A 895 38.40 76.30 51.58
CA SER A 895 36.94 76.16 51.41
C SER A 895 36.48 76.70 50.05
N ARG A 896 35.51 75.99 49.46
CA ARG A 896 34.84 76.29 48.20
C ARG A 896 34.33 77.75 48.19
N ILE A 897 34.99 78.59 47.39
CA ILE A 897 34.52 79.94 47.09
C ILE A 897 33.21 79.82 46.29
N ASN A 898 32.09 80.31 46.83
CA ASN A 898 30.84 80.39 46.08
C ASN A 898 30.86 81.66 45.21
N GLN A 899 31.21 81.46 43.94
CA GLN A 899 31.37 82.50 42.92
C GLN A 899 30.17 82.52 41.97
N THR A 900 29.50 83.66 41.85
CA THR A 900 28.64 83.96 40.69
C THR A 900 29.42 84.79 39.67
N ALA A 901 28.90 84.95 38.46
CA ALA A 901 29.55 85.76 37.41
C ALA A 901 29.79 87.23 37.80
N THR A 902 29.22 87.71 38.92
CA THR A 902 29.35 89.09 39.40
C THR A 902 29.67 89.23 40.88
N THR A 903 29.75 88.15 41.66
CA THR A 903 29.96 88.25 43.11
C THR A 903 30.72 87.07 43.67
N ILE A 904 31.65 87.35 44.59
CA ILE A 904 32.29 86.36 45.44
C ILE A 904 31.78 86.59 46.87
N LYS A 905 31.12 85.59 47.47
CA LYS A 905 30.75 85.64 48.90
C LYS A 905 31.61 84.63 49.66
N MET A 906 32.53 85.14 50.48
CA MET A 906 33.41 84.36 51.35
C MET A 906 32.94 84.52 52.79
N ASP A 907 32.61 83.41 53.45
CA ASP A 907 32.25 83.35 54.87
C ASP A 907 33.32 82.54 55.60
N ALA A 908 34.28 83.25 56.21
CA ALA A 908 35.45 82.65 56.85
C ALA A 908 35.84 83.45 58.10
N GLN A 909 36.36 82.76 59.12
CA GLN A 909 36.78 83.40 60.39
C GLN A 909 38.02 84.30 60.22
N LYS A 910 38.92 83.99 59.28
CA LYS A 910 40.08 84.80 58.89
C LYS A 910 40.26 84.69 57.38
N ILE A 911 40.48 85.81 56.70
CA ILE A 911 40.83 85.85 55.28
C ILE A 911 42.20 86.54 55.19
N GLU A 912 43.21 85.82 54.71
CA GLU A 912 44.57 86.34 54.56
C GLU A 912 44.86 86.57 53.08
N MET A 913 44.98 87.83 52.68
CA MET A 913 45.25 88.24 51.30
C MET A 913 46.69 88.76 51.20
N THR A 914 47.57 87.97 50.61
CA THR A 914 49.00 88.28 50.49
C THR A 914 49.29 88.95 49.14
N GLY A 915 49.62 90.24 49.12
CA GLY A 915 49.90 91.02 47.90
C GLY A 915 49.22 92.39 47.88
N ILE A 916 49.26 93.10 46.74
CA ILE A 916 48.50 94.35 46.55
C ILE A 916 47.02 94.01 46.37
N THR A 917 46.16 94.49 47.28
CA THR A 917 44.70 94.32 47.19
C THR A 917 44.07 95.64 46.77
N GLU A 918 43.49 95.69 45.56
CA GLU A 918 42.81 96.87 45.04
C GLU A 918 41.29 96.73 45.20
N VAL A 919 40.65 97.73 45.82
CA VAL A 919 39.18 97.79 45.96
C VAL A 919 38.66 98.87 45.03
N ALA A 920 37.96 98.46 43.97
CA ALA A 920 37.57 99.36 42.88
C ALA A 920 36.55 100.46 43.25
N ASN A 921 35.81 100.32 44.36
CA ASN A 921 34.79 101.30 44.75
C ASN A 921 34.80 101.63 46.25
N GLN A 922 34.45 100.69 47.12
CA GLN A 922 34.37 100.94 48.58
C GLN A 922 34.81 99.71 49.39
N LEU A 923 35.68 99.94 50.39
CA LEU A 923 36.02 98.97 51.43
C LEU A 923 35.26 99.33 52.72
N HIS A 924 34.36 98.46 53.18
CA HIS A 924 33.68 98.63 54.47
C HIS A 924 34.37 97.81 55.56
N ILE A 925 34.90 98.48 56.58
CA ILE A 925 35.46 97.84 57.77
C ILE A 925 34.37 97.82 58.85
N GLY A 926 33.61 96.72 58.91
CA GLY A 926 32.43 96.57 59.78
C GLY A 926 31.11 96.93 59.09
N GLY A 927 30.07 96.11 59.29
CA GLY A 927 28.75 96.34 58.70
C GLY A 927 28.00 97.49 59.37
N ARG A 928 27.14 98.19 58.61
CA ARG A 928 26.28 99.28 59.15
C ARG A 928 25.53 98.80 60.40
N GLY A 929 25.71 99.49 61.53
CA GLY A 929 25.01 99.21 62.78
C GLY A 929 25.61 98.11 63.68
N THR A 930 26.81 97.59 63.36
CA THR A 930 27.50 96.61 64.23
C THR A 930 28.39 97.30 65.28
N TRP A 931 28.34 96.83 66.53
CA TRP A 931 29.04 97.42 67.68
C TRP A 931 30.33 96.64 68.01
N GLY A 932 31.33 97.32 68.56
CA GLY A 932 32.62 96.74 68.99
C GLY A 932 33.81 97.18 68.12
N ASP A 933 35.03 96.98 68.61
CA ASP A 933 36.26 97.44 67.94
C ASP A 933 36.40 96.80 66.55
N LYS A 934 36.88 97.59 65.58
CA LYS A 934 37.09 97.14 64.19
C LYS A 934 38.43 97.69 63.72
N SER A 935 39.28 96.80 63.21
CA SER A 935 40.64 97.16 62.81
C SER A 935 40.93 96.61 61.42
N LEU A 936 41.53 97.44 60.57
CA LEU A 936 42.28 96.97 59.41
C LEU A 936 43.76 97.13 59.75
N ILE A 937 44.46 96.02 59.96
CA ILE A 937 45.87 96.00 60.35
C ILE A 937 46.69 95.54 59.14
N PHE A 938 47.72 96.30 58.81
CA PHE A 938 48.70 95.98 57.78
C PHE A 938 49.86 95.20 58.41
N SER A 939 50.62 94.46 57.59
CA SER A 939 51.67 93.55 58.06
C SER A 939 52.85 94.22 58.80
N ASN A 940 52.96 95.55 58.75
CA ASN A 940 53.95 96.32 59.50
C ASN A 940 53.36 96.96 60.77
N ASP A 941 52.26 96.41 61.30
CA ASP A 941 51.49 96.91 62.45
C ASP A 941 50.88 98.31 62.29
N SER A 942 50.97 98.90 61.10
CA SER A 942 50.18 100.10 60.77
C SER A 942 48.72 99.70 60.60
N GLY A 943 47.78 100.60 60.84
CA GLY A 943 46.37 100.23 60.75
C GLY A 943 45.38 101.37 60.82
N ILE A 944 44.13 101.04 60.51
CA ILE A 944 42.96 101.87 60.75
C ILE A 944 42.15 101.17 61.83
N ASP A 945 42.17 101.73 63.03
CA ASP A 945 41.45 101.18 64.17
C ASP A 945 40.27 102.06 64.54
N SER A 946 39.09 101.48 64.62
CA SER A 946 37.91 102.08 65.22
C SER A 946 37.74 101.51 66.63
N TRP A 947 37.95 102.37 67.62
CA TRP A 947 37.83 102.04 69.03
C TRP A 947 36.47 102.52 69.51
N ASN A 948 35.75 101.70 70.28
CA ASN A 948 34.50 102.05 71.00
C ASN A 948 33.38 102.71 70.16
N SER A 949 33.41 102.56 68.84
CA SER A 949 32.45 103.12 67.88
C SER A 949 32.38 104.65 67.79
N ARG A 950 33.28 105.40 68.45
CA ARG A 950 33.27 106.89 68.46
C ARG A 950 34.59 107.55 68.06
N SER A 951 35.66 106.77 67.92
CA SER A 951 36.97 107.27 67.54
C SER A 951 37.61 106.36 66.49
N MET A 952 38.19 106.98 65.45
CA MET A 952 39.03 106.30 64.47
C MET A 952 40.47 106.78 64.66
N SER A 953 41.40 105.83 64.71
CA SER A 953 42.84 106.05 64.75
C SER A 953 43.46 105.55 63.45
N LEU A 954 44.31 106.38 62.84
CA LEU A 954 45.18 106.00 61.74
C LEU A 954 46.58 105.86 62.33
N VAL A 955 47.12 104.65 62.37
CA VAL A 955 48.42 104.34 62.97
C VAL A 955 49.40 103.98 61.85
N ALA A 956 50.55 104.64 61.82
CA ALA A 956 51.67 104.27 60.96
C ALA A 956 52.90 103.97 61.84
N LEU A 957 53.14 102.69 62.12
CA LEU A 957 54.29 102.27 62.92
C LEU A 957 55.56 102.37 62.07
N GLY A 958 56.34 103.44 62.29
CA GLY A 958 57.64 103.67 61.63
C GLY A 958 57.59 104.37 60.26
N GLY A 959 56.48 105.03 59.89
CA GLY A 959 56.34 105.72 58.61
C GLY A 959 55.46 106.98 58.65
N ASN A 960 55.38 107.69 57.52
CA ASN A 960 54.50 108.86 57.35
C ASN A 960 53.14 108.42 56.79
N ILE A 961 52.05 109.01 57.27
CA ILE A 961 50.74 108.91 56.60
C ILE A 961 50.73 109.93 55.47
N HIS A 962 50.70 109.46 54.22
CA HIS A 962 50.66 110.32 53.03
C HIS A 962 49.27 110.23 52.38
N THR A 963 48.61 111.37 52.17
CA THR A 963 47.30 111.44 51.51
C THR A 963 47.40 112.32 50.26
N GLU A 964 47.37 111.70 49.09
CA GLU A 964 47.28 112.42 47.81
C GLU A 964 45.83 112.44 47.34
N CYS A 965 45.06 113.36 47.89
CA CYS A 965 43.66 113.56 47.52
C CYS A 965 43.32 115.04 47.39
N ASN A 966 42.38 115.37 46.49
CA ASN A 966 41.92 116.75 46.30
C ASN A 966 41.17 117.30 47.52
N GLU A 967 40.52 116.45 48.31
CA GLU A 967 39.84 116.81 49.56
C GLU A 967 40.00 115.67 50.58
N PHE A 968 40.49 115.98 51.78
CA PHE A 968 40.52 115.06 52.92
C PHE A 968 39.60 115.60 54.02
N ARG A 969 38.45 114.95 54.21
CA ARG A 969 37.34 115.49 55.00
C ARG A 969 36.99 114.57 56.18
N PHE A 970 36.77 115.18 57.35
CA PHE A 970 36.27 114.50 58.54
C PHE A 970 34.84 114.95 58.81
N ASP A 971 33.86 114.09 58.52
CA ASP A 971 32.45 114.33 58.85
C ASP A 971 32.04 113.54 60.09
N SER A 972 31.14 114.09 60.90
CA SER A 972 30.49 113.32 61.95
C SER A 972 29.19 112.71 61.42
N TYR A 973 28.84 111.51 61.88
CA TYR A 973 27.60 110.85 61.49
C TYR A 973 26.33 111.53 62.04
N PHE A 974 26.45 112.25 63.16
CA PHE A 974 25.30 112.87 63.83
C PHE A 974 25.16 114.36 63.44
N PRO A 975 24.02 114.79 62.89
CA PRO A 975 23.77 116.18 62.54
C PRO A 975 24.03 117.11 63.74
N GLY A 976 24.92 118.10 63.57
CA GLY A 976 25.26 119.08 64.61
C GLY A 976 26.47 118.74 65.49
N SER A 977 27.12 117.58 65.30
CA SER A 977 28.38 117.25 65.98
C SER A 977 29.58 117.60 65.10
N ALA A 978 30.63 118.22 65.64
CA ALA A 978 31.87 118.44 64.91
C ALA A 978 32.77 117.21 64.99
N ALA A 979 33.36 116.78 63.87
CA ALA A 979 34.47 115.83 63.92
C ALA A 979 35.72 116.57 64.42
N VAL A 980 36.35 116.06 65.48
CA VAL A 980 37.56 116.65 66.06
C VAL A 980 38.77 115.85 65.59
N LEU A 981 39.64 116.49 64.81
CA LEU A 981 40.95 115.95 64.45
C LEU A 981 41.99 116.43 65.46
N ASN A 982 42.60 115.51 66.20
CA ASN A 982 43.74 115.82 67.06
C ASN A 982 45.05 115.45 66.35
N ILE A 983 45.80 116.46 65.89
CA ILE A 983 47.16 116.32 65.34
C ILE A 983 48.26 116.70 66.35
N GLY A 984 47.91 116.94 67.62
CA GLY A 984 48.81 117.49 68.63
C GLY A 984 50.01 116.60 68.98
N THR A 985 50.02 115.35 68.55
CA THR A 985 51.14 114.40 68.72
C THR A 985 51.95 114.18 67.43
N ALA A 986 51.61 114.85 66.32
CA ALA A 986 52.40 114.78 65.09
C ALA A 986 53.73 115.51 65.29
N ALA A 987 54.85 114.82 65.01
CA ALA A 987 56.18 115.39 65.17
C ALA A 987 56.48 116.52 64.16
N ASP A 988 55.88 116.44 62.97
CA ASP A 988 55.98 117.46 61.93
C ASP A 988 54.74 117.39 61.01
N VAL A 989 54.30 118.53 60.46
CA VAL A 989 53.20 118.58 59.49
C VAL A 989 53.75 119.22 58.21
N ILE A 990 54.11 118.37 57.25
CA ILE A 990 54.68 118.81 55.98
C ILE A 990 53.53 119.03 54.99
N TRP A 991 53.30 120.29 54.62
CA TRP A 991 52.34 120.64 53.58
C TRP A 991 52.98 120.48 52.19
N GLY A 992 52.23 119.92 51.25
CA GLY A 992 52.65 119.84 49.84
C GLY A 992 52.67 121.21 49.14
N LYS A 993 52.85 121.20 47.82
CA LYS A 993 52.94 122.41 46.96
C LYS A 993 51.68 123.31 46.97
N HIS A 994 50.63 122.92 47.69
CA HIS A 994 49.39 123.65 47.95
C HIS A 994 49.16 123.86 49.45
N ALA A 995 50.22 124.17 50.20
CA ALA A 995 50.10 124.65 51.58
C ALA A 995 49.03 125.75 51.64
N PRO A 996 48.12 125.75 52.64
CA PRO A 996 47.06 126.75 52.73
C PRO A 996 47.69 128.15 52.62
N PRO A 997 47.40 128.92 51.55
CA PRO A 997 47.89 130.28 51.44
C PRO A 997 47.09 131.11 52.43
N ALA A 998 47.66 131.24 53.62
CA ALA A 998 47.21 132.10 54.70
C ALA A 998 45.80 131.78 55.27
N PRO A 999 45.73 131.38 56.55
CA PRO A 999 44.57 131.64 57.37
C PRO A 999 44.54 133.13 57.77
N SER A 1000 44.30 134.03 56.81
CA SER A 1000 43.75 135.37 57.09
C SER A 1000 42.22 135.41 56.92
N TYR A 1001 41.57 134.25 56.89
CA TYR A 1001 40.17 134.05 57.32
C TYR A 1001 40.08 133.17 58.58
N VAL A 1002 40.99 133.43 59.52
CA VAL A 1002 41.00 132.83 60.87
C VAL A 1002 41.14 133.99 61.86
N ALA A 1003 40.03 134.37 62.48
CA ALA A 1003 40.02 135.40 63.50
C ALA A 1003 40.72 134.85 64.76
N SER A 1004 41.79 135.53 65.22
CA SER A 1004 42.60 135.21 66.42
C SER A 1004 43.89 134.40 66.18
N ALA A 1005 44.76 134.91 65.31
CA ALA A 1005 46.21 134.80 65.52
C ALA A 1005 46.70 136.05 66.25
N GLY A 1006 47.13 135.92 67.50
CA GLY A 1006 47.58 137.02 68.35
C GLY A 1006 49.10 137.06 68.52
N ASN A 1007 49.70 138.13 67.98
CA ASN A 1007 50.99 138.81 68.26
C ASN A 1007 52.34 138.07 68.20
N ALA A 1008 53.17 138.51 67.23
CA ALA A 1008 54.50 139.15 67.37
C ALA A 1008 55.56 138.57 66.40
N ASP A 1009 56.51 139.29 65.80
CA ASP A 1009 56.77 140.71 65.51
C ASP A 1009 58.12 140.76 64.74
N ARG A 1010 58.24 141.64 63.72
CA ARG A 1010 59.41 142.14 62.96
C ARG A 1010 58.89 142.69 61.61
N LEU A 1011 58.55 143.96 61.40
CA LEU A 1011 58.98 145.30 61.87
C LEU A 1011 60.17 145.90 61.05
N ASP A 1012 59.92 147.14 60.59
CA ASP A 1012 60.82 148.23 60.12
C ASP A 1012 61.14 148.33 58.61
N GLY A 1013 60.93 149.45 57.88
CA GLY A 1013 60.50 150.81 58.27
C GLY A 1013 60.66 151.84 57.11
N TYR A 1014 59.90 152.95 57.18
CA TYR A 1014 59.91 154.21 56.37
C TYR A 1014 58.79 154.48 55.30
N HIS A 1015 57.65 154.95 55.80
CA HIS A 1015 56.88 156.20 55.55
C HIS A 1015 56.49 156.78 54.15
N ALA A 1016 55.27 157.32 54.16
CA ALA A 1016 54.51 158.08 53.15
C ALA A 1016 54.94 159.55 52.93
N SER A 1017 54.43 160.19 51.85
CA SER A 1017 53.69 161.48 51.84
C SER A 1017 54.07 162.55 50.76
N TYR A 1018 53.04 163.05 50.05
CA TYR A 1018 52.82 164.36 49.39
C TYR A 1018 53.83 165.01 48.40
N PHE A 1019 53.26 165.77 47.42
CA PHE A 1019 53.85 166.67 46.41
C PHE A 1019 54.83 166.00 45.43
N SER A 1020 55.15 166.66 44.31
CA SER A 1020 56.59 166.76 44.06
C SER A 1020 57.17 167.50 45.27
N VAL A 1021 57.58 166.70 46.27
CA VAL A 1021 58.20 166.96 47.58
C VAL A 1021 57.35 167.56 48.72
N SER A 1022 56.91 166.70 49.67
CA SER A 1022 56.47 166.94 51.05
C SER A 1022 55.43 168.03 51.35
N GLY A 1023 54.45 167.73 52.22
CA GLY A 1023 53.83 168.79 53.04
C GLY A 1023 52.32 168.98 52.95
N HIS A 1024 51.57 167.90 53.14
CA HIS A 1024 50.43 167.86 54.06
C HIS A 1024 49.18 168.75 53.82
N ASN A 1025 48.03 168.11 54.09
CA ASN A 1025 46.99 168.64 54.97
C ASN A 1025 46.07 169.67 54.28
N HIS A 1026 44.77 169.54 54.45
CA HIS A 1026 44.26 169.67 55.77
C HIS A 1026 43.04 168.79 55.89
N ASP A 1027 42.46 168.61 57.01
CA ASP A 1027 42.50 169.33 58.22
C ASP A 1027 41.95 168.18 59.10
N SER A 1028 40.79 167.61 58.87
CA SER A 1028 39.70 168.52 58.77
C SER A 1028 39.43 169.15 57.37
N ARG A 1029 39.91 168.67 56.20
CA ARG A 1029 39.70 169.24 54.83
C ARG A 1029 40.31 168.34 53.76
N TYR A 1030 39.77 167.18 53.50
CA TYR A 1030 38.58 167.16 52.67
C TYR A 1030 38.14 165.69 52.75
N SER A 1031 36.94 165.43 53.26
CA SER A 1031 35.77 165.40 52.39
C SER A 1031 35.94 164.23 51.41
N ARG A 1032 35.13 163.18 51.47
CA ARG A 1032 33.69 163.24 51.20
C ARG A 1032 33.41 164.08 49.94
N ILE A 1033 32.36 163.69 49.26
CA ILE A 1033 31.68 164.56 48.29
C ILE A 1033 32.48 164.68 47.00
N GLY A 1034 32.37 163.60 46.24
CA GLY A 1034 31.37 163.67 45.20
C GLY A 1034 31.79 164.60 44.08
N HIS A 1035 32.07 163.97 42.96
CA HIS A 1035 31.41 164.46 41.78
C HIS A 1035 31.18 163.23 40.87
N SER A 1036 30.01 162.59 40.91
CA SER A 1036 28.66 163.08 40.66
C SER A 1036 28.28 163.00 39.20
N HIS A 1037 27.10 162.42 39.01
CA HIS A 1037 26.09 162.80 38.03
C HIS A 1037 26.59 162.97 36.59
N TYR A 1038 26.21 162.03 35.74
CA TYR A 1038 24.99 162.11 34.93
C TYR A 1038 24.95 160.79 34.17
N GLY A 1039 23.84 160.05 34.16
CA GLY A 1039 22.66 160.41 33.39
C GLY A 1039 22.83 159.86 31.97
N ASP A 1040 21.79 159.18 31.47
CA ASP A 1040 21.26 159.43 30.12
C ASP A 1040 22.22 159.28 28.92
N TYR A 1041 21.93 158.57 27.84
CA TYR A 1041 20.71 158.01 27.25
C TYR A 1041 21.19 157.25 26.00
N VAL A 1042 20.31 156.44 25.42
CA VAL A 1042 20.37 156.20 23.97
C VAL A 1042 20.04 157.52 23.25
N ARG A 1043 20.88 158.01 22.33
CA ARG A 1043 20.54 158.30 20.90
C ARG A 1043 21.60 159.16 20.19
N ASP A 1044 21.70 158.90 18.88
CA ASP A 1044 22.58 159.45 17.84
C ASP A 1044 22.21 160.87 17.36
N TYR A 1045 23.19 161.73 17.01
CA TYR A 1045 23.25 162.50 15.74
C TYR A 1045 24.55 163.35 15.58
N PHE A 1046 25.39 162.97 14.61
CA PHE A 1046 26.39 163.72 13.82
C PHE A 1046 27.21 164.88 14.41
N GLY A 1047 28.54 164.75 14.34
CA GLY A 1047 29.47 165.89 14.32
C GLY A 1047 30.92 165.44 14.45
N GLN A 1048 31.69 165.54 13.37
CA GLN A 1048 33.14 165.31 13.35
C GLN A 1048 33.88 166.36 14.22
N TYR A 1049 35.20 166.42 14.10
CA TYR A 1049 36.05 167.62 14.33
C TYR A 1049 36.82 167.65 15.66
N LEU A 1050 37.95 168.34 15.81
CA LEU A 1050 39.00 168.89 14.94
C LEU A 1050 39.78 169.75 15.96
N ASP A 1051 41.03 169.44 16.29
CA ASP A 1051 41.78 170.20 17.30
C ASP A 1051 42.50 171.40 16.66
N LEU A 1052 42.44 172.57 17.28
CA LEU A 1052 43.12 173.80 16.84
C LEU A 1052 44.10 174.26 17.93
N TYR A 1053 45.38 174.47 17.59
CA TYR A 1053 46.36 175.07 18.51
C TYR A 1053 47.42 175.89 17.76
N ILE A 1054 48.10 176.82 18.44
CA ILE A 1054 49.19 177.62 17.86
C ILE A 1054 50.52 176.96 18.23
N ASP A 1055 51.38 176.74 17.22
CA ASP A 1055 52.73 176.22 17.43
C ASP A 1055 53.73 177.37 17.58
N ASN A 1056 54.24 177.54 18.80
CA ASN A 1056 55.18 178.60 19.15
C ASN A 1056 56.59 178.40 18.55
N ALA A 1057 56.92 177.22 18.00
CA ALA A 1057 58.19 177.02 17.29
C ALA A 1057 58.15 177.58 15.84
N THR A 1058 56.96 177.72 15.24
CA THR A 1058 56.78 178.11 13.83
C THR A 1058 55.88 179.34 13.60
N ASN A 1059 55.26 179.88 14.65
CA ASN A 1059 54.31 181.01 14.62
C ASN A 1059 53.13 180.77 13.66
N ARG A 1060 52.60 179.55 13.68
CA ARG A 1060 51.50 179.09 12.83
C ARG A 1060 50.31 178.60 13.66
N LEU A 1061 49.11 178.87 13.17
CA LEU A 1061 47.88 178.23 13.66
C LEU A 1061 47.76 176.85 13.00
N VAL A 1062 47.65 175.80 13.81
CA VAL A 1062 47.65 174.39 13.40
C VAL A 1062 46.27 173.79 13.61
N VAL A 1063 45.78 173.03 12.62
CA VAL A 1063 44.52 172.28 12.63
C VAL A 1063 44.81 170.78 12.60
N ARG A 1064 44.10 170.00 13.43
CA ARG A 1064 44.18 168.55 13.56
C ARG A 1064 42.80 167.91 13.36
N ARG A 1065 42.80 166.71 12.79
CA ARG A 1065 41.65 165.81 12.71
C ARG A 1065 42.18 164.42 13.07
N ASN A 1066 41.80 163.87 14.22
CA ASN A 1066 42.22 162.56 14.72
C ASN A 1066 43.75 162.39 14.90
N GLY A 1067 44.39 163.25 15.68
CA GLY A 1067 45.82 163.11 16.06
C GLY A 1067 46.84 163.44 14.97
N SER A 1068 46.44 163.41 13.70
CA SER A 1068 47.26 163.87 12.57
C SER A 1068 47.04 165.35 12.29
N ILE A 1069 48.14 166.04 11.97
CA ILE A 1069 48.11 167.43 11.48
C ILE A 1069 47.48 167.40 10.08
N VAL A 1070 46.44 168.21 9.87
CA VAL A 1070 45.76 168.36 8.58
C VAL A 1070 46.09 169.69 7.90
N GLY A 1071 46.69 170.65 8.63
CA GLY A 1071 47.18 171.90 8.03
C GLY A 1071 47.76 172.88 9.05
N SER A 1072 48.57 173.81 8.57
CA SER A 1072 49.07 174.96 9.33
C SER A 1072 49.15 176.21 8.45
N VAL A 1073 48.83 177.39 8.99
CA VAL A 1073 48.93 178.68 8.29
C VAL A 1073 49.84 179.61 9.09
N ALA A 1074 50.76 180.30 8.41
CA ALA A 1074 51.58 181.34 9.02
C ALA A 1074 50.68 182.53 9.40
N LEU A 1075 50.91 183.08 10.58
CA LEU A 1075 50.27 184.33 10.97
C LEU A 1075 51.05 185.49 10.31
N THR A 1076 50.51 186.00 9.21
CA THR A 1076 50.64 187.39 8.72
C THR A 1076 49.26 188.02 8.72
#